data_AF-A0A8C8MF87-F1
#
_entry.id   AF-A0A8C8MF87-F1
#
_cell.length_a   1.000
_cell.length_b   1.000
_cell.length_c   1.000
_cell.angle_alpha   90.00
_cell.angle_beta   90.00
_cell.angle_gamma   90.00
#
_symmetry.space_group_name_H-M   'P 1'
#
loop_
_entity.id
_entity.type
_entity.pdbx_description
1 polymer ?
#
loop_
_entity_poly.entity_id
_entity_poly.type
_entity_poly.pdbx_seq_one_letter_code
_entity_poly.pdbx_strand_id
1 'polypeptide(L)'
;QLHSISKSITSSETPLKEKYARSILSKHEGGATTFWSFIINLPLSSNAIISWKFCYMLHKVLRDGHHNVSHPIHVPHTAFLGNLHDRYGHIVSLSAKFLSLKMEFHVKNLLYPCDDIAFSVLGEVHNHPCLLTVWRQLDANAGKSTTPAGQCRLGPLIPVILDCSWLYHFSVKLLFKLHSCVSADSLLGHRERFRDLFNSLTKLFDRARETEFFKKVIQIPDLPDSPPNFLRASALAEYVRPVVVMPNEEPYEEVDAAPQPVYSQAPQVRLDTLPLLYFTLSLTEAEALRKELEVIKPELQLLKTEAQRCVTQLKSQVNRLEAELEDQRTHKQMALVDNEHLRMEVGALRQATAALPGVQAGYQEADGRAQAAELRFSQLKERHAELVTSHADLLKKNAETVRFLSSTQQNQEELATAKQQLASEVDHLRQENRLKTCLCICLPFQTGSQMNSALMGLQTEREGLLRSVREKDAELSSLRQQAQLQCSSLEQDNDRTSREMASLRQQLQQRASREGELTRKLQEEQFCLLQCVVVEAEGIILDAVSKLDDPIHVRCTCSPDYLVNRAEITLGSLDKMQQSHMVYLGNMDDASGLLRAVTQFSHLASDTIVNGGATAHSAPTDQADRLTDSCREASTHCLQFLHELKSRATLQRADPTTIRYVMRRILTMGQDLCLQGQDVLKEELGEMVDKEMTATSTAIEEAVLRMDILNQARRDTSGVKLEVNQSILGSCSDLMKAIHMLVTAATDLQKDIVESGRGAASVKEFYAKNSCWTEGLISASKSVGWGATQMLDSADKVVTSGGKYEELIVCSHEIAASTAQLVAASKVKADRNSKKLSTLQQASRHVNDMAAIVVTSTNHGQRQITEREPMDFSGISLIKVKTQEIESQVKVLELENQLEQERVRLGELRKKHYQLSGTGTTHGGEVEVEGGDGDDGGDTSYFLQSLSHVSQYPFSGFSSTLPFLLMDSVATPNVQSVFTITSLRRIPAFSRNTDGQVRSS
;
A
#
# COMPACT_ATOMS: atom_id res chain seq x y z
N GLN A 1 -8.06 29.76 19.73
CA GLN A 1 -8.23 28.75 18.67
C GLN A 1 -8.70 27.39 19.20
N LEU A 2 -8.04 26.76 20.18
CA LEU A 2 -8.46 25.46 20.76
C LEU A 2 -9.94 25.42 21.19
N HIS A 3 -10.42 26.47 21.86
CA HIS A 3 -11.83 26.61 22.22
C HIS A 3 -12.76 26.61 20.99
N SER A 4 -12.37 27.29 19.91
CA SER A 4 -13.10 27.34 18.65
C SER A 4 -13.13 25.98 17.95
N ILE A 5 -12.03 25.22 17.98
CA ILE A 5 -11.95 23.87 17.38
C ILE A 5 -12.84 22.89 18.17
N SER A 6 -12.74 22.88 19.50
CA SER A 6 -13.57 22.05 20.39
C SER A 6 -15.08 22.35 20.24
N LYS A 7 -15.45 23.62 20.02
CA LYS A 7 -16.84 24.02 19.77
C LYS A 7 -17.32 23.73 18.33
N SER A 8 -16.41 23.49 17.39
CA SER A 8 -16.74 23.24 15.97
C SER A 8 -16.84 21.75 15.64
N ILE A 9 -15.91 20.93 16.17
CA ILE A 9 -15.84 19.49 15.89
C ILE A 9 -16.48 18.72 17.05
N THR A 10 -17.81 18.74 17.11
CA THR A 10 -18.62 18.04 18.11
C THR A 10 -19.30 16.80 17.52
N SER A 11 -19.63 15.82 18.36
CA SER A 11 -20.38 14.61 17.98
C SER A 11 -21.86 14.87 17.61
N SER A 12 -22.38 16.07 17.84
CA SER A 12 -23.77 16.44 17.52
C SER A 12 -23.98 16.62 16.01
N GLU A 13 -25.10 16.14 15.45
CA GLU A 13 -25.43 16.29 14.01
C GLU A 13 -26.00 17.69 13.69
N THR A 14 -25.20 18.72 13.98
CA THR A 14 -25.55 20.14 13.82
C THR A 14 -24.52 20.82 12.92
N PRO A 15 -24.92 21.80 12.09
CA PRO A 15 -24.02 22.46 11.15
C PRO A 15 -22.91 23.20 11.90
N LEU A 16 -21.77 23.33 11.22
CA LEU A 16 -20.61 23.99 11.77
C LEU A 16 -20.86 25.50 11.89
N LYS A 17 -20.69 26.05 13.09
CA LYS A 17 -20.91 27.49 13.32
C LYS A 17 -19.78 28.30 12.73
N GLU A 18 -20.09 29.11 11.72
CA GLU A 18 -19.10 29.90 10.98
C GLU A 18 -18.26 30.84 11.84
N LYS A 19 -18.82 31.39 12.92
CA LYS A 19 -18.07 32.23 13.87
C LYS A 19 -16.82 31.52 14.40
N TYR A 20 -16.94 30.24 14.73
CA TYR A 20 -15.80 29.44 15.22
C TYR A 20 -14.90 28.99 14.06
N ALA A 21 -15.46 28.69 12.90
CA ALA A 21 -14.69 28.39 11.69
C ALA A 21 -13.76 29.56 11.30
N ARG A 22 -14.30 30.78 11.21
CA ARG A 22 -13.55 32.01 10.90
C ARG A 22 -12.46 32.30 11.94
N SER A 23 -12.74 32.02 13.20
CA SER A 23 -11.74 32.14 14.28
C SER A 23 -10.60 31.11 14.17
N ILE A 24 -10.83 29.95 13.53
CA ILE A 24 -9.79 28.94 13.25
C ILE A 24 -8.99 29.32 12.00
N LEU A 25 -9.63 29.93 11.00
CA LEU A 25 -9.02 30.44 9.76
C LEU A 25 -8.16 31.71 9.94
N SER A 26 -7.96 32.20 11.17
CA SER A 26 -7.19 33.43 11.42
C SER A 26 -5.75 33.32 10.89
N LYS A 27 -5.33 34.28 10.05
CA LYS A 27 -4.06 34.39 9.29
C LYS A 27 -2.76 34.46 10.13
N HIS A 28 -2.74 33.97 11.37
CA HIS A 28 -1.55 33.97 12.22
C HIS A 28 -0.72 32.70 12.01
N GLU A 29 0.59 32.86 11.81
CA GLU A 29 1.55 31.77 11.50
C GLU A 29 1.53 30.63 12.53
N GLY A 30 1.27 30.91 13.81
CA GLY A 30 1.18 29.90 14.88
C GLY A 30 -0.12 29.06 14.92
N GLY A 31 -1.09 29.36 14.05
CA GLY A 31 -2.39 28.68 14.04
C GLY A 31 -2.36 27.25 13.50
N ALA A 32 -1.45 26.97 12.55
CA ALA A 32 -1.32 25.66 11.91
C ALA A 32 -0.90 24.56 12.91
N THR A 33 0.13 24.84 13.72
CA THR A 33 0.65 23.91 14.74
C THR A 33 -0.40 23.60 15.81
N THR A 34 -1.14 24.62 16.25
CA THR A 34 -2.23 24.49 17.24
C THR A 34 -3.41 23.69 16.69
N PHE A 35 -3.70 23.83 15.38
CA PHE A 35 -4.72 23.03 14.70
C PHE A 35 -4.30 21.55 14.67
N TRP A 36 -3.15 21.22 14.08
CA TRP A 36 -2.72 19.83 13.91
C TRP A 36 -2.51 19.08 15.24
N SER A 37 -1.91 19.73 16.25
CA SER A 37 -1.74 19.13 17.59
C SER A 37 -3.06 18.77 18.28
N PHE A 38 -4.13 19.54 18.04
CA PHE A 38 -5.45 19.22 18.59
C PHE A 38 -6.15 18.10 17.82
N ILE A 39 -6.03 18.10 16.49
CA ILE A 39 -6.67 17.11 15.61
C ILE A 39 -6.17 15.68 15.89
N ILE A 40 -4.88 15.50 16.15
CA ILE A 40 -4.29 14.18 16.49
C ILE A 40 -4.96 13.56 17.73
N ASN A 41 -5.50 14.38 18.63
CA ASN A 41 -6.14 13.94 19.86
C ASN A 41 -7.67 13.70 19.71
N LEU A 42 -8.24 13.85 18.51
CA LEU A 42 -9.66 13.59 18.28
C LEU A 42 -9.95 12.11 17.99
N PRO A 43 -11.11 11.58 18.41
CA PRO A 43 -11.50 10.19 18.16
C PRO A 43 -11.99 9.97 16.71
N LEU A 44 -11.11 10.21 15.73
CA LEU A 44 -11.42 10.16 14.29
C LEU A 44 -11.69 8.73 13.78
N SER A 45 -11.15 7.71 14.44
CA SER A 45 -11.35 6.30 14.09
C SER A 45 -12.62 5.68 14.68
N SER A 46 -13.26 6.34 15.66
CA SER A 46 -14.42 5.79 16.39
C SER A 46 -15.69 6.62 16.27
N ASN A 47 -15.65 7.82 15.67
CA ASN A 47 -16.82 8.67 15.51
C ASN A 47 -16.90 9.32 14.13
N ALA A 48 -17.78 8.80 13.27
CA ALA A 48 -17.89 9.28 11.89
C ALA A 48 -18.40 10.72 11.75
N ILE A 49 -19.20 11.25 12.69
CA ILE A 49 -19.66 12.65 12.65
C ILE A 49 -18.51 13.60 12.97
N ILE A 50 -17.65 13.25 13.93
CA ILE A 50 -16.43 14.00 14.26
C ILE A 50 -15.50 13.98 13.04
N SER A 51 -15.30 12.82 12.41
CA SER A 51 -14.47 12.67 11.21
C SER A 51 -15.03 13.44 10.01
N TRP A 52 -16.35 13.48 9.86
CA TRP A 52 -17.04 14.26 8.82
C TRP A 52 -16.83 15.76 8.99
N LYS A 53 -17.05 16.27 10.20
CA LYS A 53 -16.82 17.69 10.52
C LYS A 53 -15.35 18.08 10.47
N PHE A 54 -14.46 17.14 10.80
CA PHE A 54 -13.04 17.33 10.61
C PHE A 54 -12.70 17.50 9.13
N CYS A 55 -13.16 16.62 8.25
CA CYS A 55 -12.95 16.75 6.80
C CYS A 55 -13.44 18.11 6.30
N TYR A 56 -14.60 18.56 6.76
CA TYR A 56 -15.13 19.88 6.42
C TYR A 56 -14.21 21.02 6.86
N MET A 57 -13.78 21.01 8.12
CA MET A 57 -12.91 22.04 8.68
C MET A 57 -11.56 22.04 7.96
N LEU A 58 -10.97 20.87 7.72
CA LEU A 58 -9.70 20.73 6.99
C LEU A 58 -9.82 21.29 5.57
N HIS A 59 -10.91 20.99 4.85
CA HIS A 59 -11.12 21.55 3.51
C HIS A 59 -11.16 23.08 3.53
N LYS A 60 -11.91 23.68 4.47
CA LYS A 60 -11.94 25.13 4.63
C LYS A 60 -10.58 25.71 4.95
N VAL A 61 -9.79 25.05 5.81
CA VAL A 61 -8.46 25.52 6.19
C VAL A 61 -7.47 25.41 5.02
N LEU A 62 -7.55 24.38 4.18
CA LEU A 62 -6.74 24.25 2.96
C LEU A 62 -7.12 25.27 1.88
N ARG A 63 -8.36 25.76 1.88
CA ARG A 63 -8.86 26.71 0.89
C ARG A 63 -8.63 28.17 1.30
N ASP A 64 -8.97 28.52 2.53
CA ASP A 64 -9.05 29.91 3.01
C ASP A 64 -8.03 30.20 4.14
N GLY A 65 -7.25 29.21 4.56
CA GLY A 65 -6.24 29.33 5.62
C GLY A 65 -4.85 29.79 5.11
N HIS A 66 -3.90 29.95 6.04
CA HIS A 66 -2.52 30.32 5.71
C HIS A 66 -1.81 29.21 4.93
N HIS A 67 -0.91 29.55 3.99
CA HIS A 67 -0.19 28.55 3.17
C HIS A 67 0.59 27.52 4.00
N ASN A 68 1.02 27.89 5.21
CA ASN A 68 1.75 27.04 6.15
C ASN A 68 0.89 25.89 6.70
N VAL A 69 -0.45 25.94 6.57
CA VAL A 69 -1.31 24.81 6.98
C VAL A 69 -1.22 23.64 5.99
N SER A 70 -0.82 23.91 4.74
CA SER A 70 -0.61 22.92 3.68
C SER A 70 0.73 22.18 3.79
N HIS A 71 1.48 22.38 4.88
CA HIS A 71 2.56 21.49 5.33
C HIS A 71 2.05 20.51 6.40
N PRO A 72 1.28 19.48 6.02
CA PRO A 72 0.86 18.46 6.95
C PRO A 72 2.00 17.49 7.24
N ILE A 73 2.28 17.32 8.52
CA ILE A 73 2.71 16.04 9.07
C ILE A 73 1.80 14.97 8.46
N HIS A 74 2.39 14.00 7.75
CA HIS A 74 1.78 12.84 7.13
C HIS A 74 0.46 12.45 7.81
N VAL A 75 -0.69 12.90 7.30
CA VAL A 75 -1.99 12.45 7.82
C VAL A 75 -2.06 10.99 7.41
N PRO A 76 -1.94 10.03 8.34
CA PRO A 76 -1.82 8.64 7.95
C PRO A 76 -3.13 8.26 7.25
N HIS A 77 -3.04 7.79 6.00
CA HIS A 77 -4.17 7.17 5.31
C HIS A 77 -4.87 6.12 6.20
N THR A 78 -4.12 5.54 7.14
CA THR A 78 -4.54 4.56 8.13
C THR A 78 -5.39 5.13 9.29
N ALA A 79 -5.34 6.43 9.59
CA ALA A 79 -6.09 7.01 10.72
C ALA A 79 -7.60 7.16 10.46
N PHE A 80 -8.02 7.27 9.19
CA PHE A 80 -9.44 7.39 8.79
C PHE A 80 -10.10 6.06 8.41
N LEU A 81 -9.31 4.98 8.22
CA LEU A 81 -9.79 3.69 7.73
C LEU A 81 -10.18 2.70 8.84
N GLY A 82 -10.19 3.12 10.10
CA GLY A 82 -10.66 2.29 11.21
C GLY A 82 -12.19 2.13 11.19
N ASN A 83 -12.69 0.98 10.72
CA ASN A 83 -13.97 0.34 11.08
C ASN A 83 -15.26 1.19 11.18
N LEU A 84 -15.37 2.33 10.50
CA LEU A 84 -16.61 3.11 10.45
C LEU A 84 -17.55 2.51 9.38
N HIS A 85 -18.37 1.53 9.78
CA HIS A 85 -19.42 0.91 8.94
C HIS A 85 -20.77 1.67 8.97
N ASP A 86 -20.79 2.89 9.52
CA ASP A 86 -22.00 3.69 9.67
C ASP A 86 -22.30 4.58 8.43
N ARG A 87 -23.45 5.28 8.47
CA ARG A 87 -23.94 6.14 7.38
C ARG A 87 -22.97 7.26 6.96
N TYR A 88 -22.07 7.69 7.83
CA TYR A 88 -21.08 8.74 7.54
C TYR A 88 -19.75 8.15 7.08
N GLY A 89 -19.41 6.93 7.49
CA GLY A 89 -18.13 6.27 7.20
C GLY A 89 -17.75 6.25 5.71
N HIS A 90 -18.70 5.96 4.82
CA HIS A 90 -18.44 5.97 3.37
C HIS A 90 -18.14 7.37 2.82
N ILE A 91 -18.90 8.38 3.26
CA ILE A 91 -18.75 9.78 2.80
C ILE A 91 -17.46 10.39 3.37
N VAL A 92 -17.12 10.06 4.62
CA VAL A 92 -15.85 10.39 5.26
C VAL A 92 -14.68 9.77 4.50
N SER A 93 -14.77 8.51 4.11
CA SER A 93 -13.72 7.84 3.32
C SER A 93 -13.48 8.53 1.97
N LEU A 94 -14.54 8.86 1.25
CA LEU A 94 -14.44 9.57 -0.04
C LEU A 94 -13.87 11.00 0.14
N SER A 95 -14.29 11.71 1.18
CA SER A 95 -13.81 13.08 1.44
C SER A 95 -12.38 13.11 1.95
N ALA A 96 -11.97 12.15 2.76
CA ALA A 96 -10.58 11.98 3.19
C ALA A 96 -9.68 11.71 1.97
N LYS A 97 -10.09 10.82 1.05
CA LYS A 97 -9.34 10.58 -0.20
C LYS A 97 -9.20 11.84 -1.06
N PHE A 98 -10.28 12.62 -1.21
CA PHE A 98 -10.24 13.89 -1.94
C PHE A 98 -9.27 14.88 -1.28
N LEU A 99 -9.30 15.02 0.05
CA LEU A 99 -8.42 15.93 0.77
C LEU A 99 -6.96 15.48 0.73
N SER A 100 -6.69 14.17 0.77
CA SER A 100 -5.33 13.62 0.57
C SER A 100 -4.76 14.03 -0.78
N LEU A 101 -5.55 13.89 -1.87
CA LEU A 101 -5.13 14.33 -3.21
C LEU A 101 -4.90 15.85 -3.26
N LYS A 102 -5.77 16.63 -2.63
CA LYS A 102 -5.61 18.10 -2.56
C LYS A 102 -4.34 18.49 -1.80
N MET A 103 -4.02 17.81 -0.70
CA MET A 103 -2.82 18.04 0.10
C MET A 103 -1.56 17.63 -0.66
N GLU A 104 -1.58 16.47 -1.31
CA GLU A 104 -0.50 16.01 -2.19
C GLU A 104 -0.26 17.00 -3.34
N PHE A 105 -1.31 17.56 -3.91
CA PHE A 105 -1.21 18.63 -4.89
C PHE A 105 -0.51 19.87 -4.33
N HIS A 106 -0.90 20.36 -3.14
CA HIS A 106 -0.24 21.50 -2.51
C HIS A 106 1.24 21.24 -2.17
N VAL A 107 1.58 20.01 -1.77
CA VAL A 107 2.98 19.59 -1.51
C VAL A 107 3.82 19.52 -2.79
N LYS A 108 3.23 19.05 -3.90
CA LYS A 108 3.94 18.99 -5.20
C LYS A 108 4.07 20.37 -5.88
N ASN A 109 3.26 21.35 -5.50
CA ASN A 109 3.14 22.64 -6.20
C ASN A 109 3.43 23.83 -5.27
N LEU A 110 4.51 23.76 -4.49
CA LEU A 110 4.87 24.78 -3.49
C LEU A 110 5.37 26.12 -4.07
N LEU A 111 5.65 26.22 -5.37
CA LEU A 111 6.43 27.33 -5.96
C LEU A 111 5.77 28.11 -7.11
N TYR A 112 4.53 27.81 -7.54
CA TYR A 112 3.93 28.55 -8.67
C TYR A 112 2.42 28.82 -8.52
N PRO A 113 1.95 30.06 -8.80
CA PRO A 113 0.56 30.29 -9.14
C PRO A 113 0.28 29.68 -10.53
N CYS A 114 -0.35 28.51 -10.52
CA CYS A 114 -1.37 28.04 -11.48
C CYS A 114 -1.16 27.89 -13.00
N ASP A 115 0.03 28.07 -13.61
CA ASP A 115 0.05 28.12 -15.08
C ASP A 115 0.63 26.92 -15.87
N ASP A 116 1.47 26.03 -15.33
CA ASP A 116 2.10 24.97 -16.17
C ASP A 116 1.90 23.50 -15.71
N ILE A 117 1.40 23.25 -14.49
CA ILE A 117 1.24 21.87 -13.95
C ILE A 117 -0.23 21.40 -13.96
N ALA A 118 -1.18 22.24 -14.39
CA ALA A 118 -2.59 21.94 -14.19
C ALA A 118 -3.04 20.66 -14.94
N PHE A 119 -2.40 20.21 -16.02
CA PHE A 119 -2.90 19.05 -16.78
C PHE A 119 -2.58 17.66 -16.17
N SER A 120 -1.41 17.46 -15.56
CA SER A 120 -1.09 16.17 -14.92
C SER A 120 -1.93 15.98 -13.65
N VAL A 121 -2.12 17.07 -12.91
CA VAL A 121 -2.93 17.12 -11.70
C VAL A 121 -4.42 17.06 -12.02
N LEU A 122 -4.91 17.73 -13.08
CA LEU A 122 -6.33 17.65 -13.42
C LEU A 122 -6.77 16.23 -13.77
N GLY A 123 -5.89 15.41 -14.34
CA GLY A 123 -6.16 14.00 -14.61
C GLY A 123 -6.36 13.16 -13.34
N GLU A 124 -5.61 13.42 -12.27
CA GLU A 124 -5.69 12.68 -11.01
C GLU A 124 -6.71 13.27 -10.02
N VAL A 125 -6.89 14.59 -10.02
CA VAL A 125 -7.89 15.31 -9.20
C VAL A 125 -9.30 15.13 -9.78
N HIS A 126 -9.45 14.93 -11.09
CA HIS A 126 -10.73 14.57 -11.73
C HIS A 126 -10.99 13.07 -11.76
N ASN A 127 -10.74 12.38 -10.65
CA ASN A 127 -11.51 11.18 -10.33
C ASN A 127 -13.00 11.58 -10.13
N HIS A 128 -13.64 11.82 -11.27
CA HIS A 128 -15.04 12.11 -11.54
C HIS A 128 -16.05 11.19 -10.84
N PRO A 129 -15.70 9.93 -10.46
CA PRO A 129 -16.59 9.11 -9.65
C PRO A 129 -16.79 9.65 -8.23
N CYS A 130 -15.78 10.22 -7.57
CA CYS A 130 -15.86 10.47 -6.13
C CYS A 130 -16.93 11.51 -5.76
N LEU A 131 -17.02 12.64 -6.48
CA LEU A 131 -17.92 13.73 -6.16
C LEU A 131 -19.40 13.45 -6.48
N LEU A 132 -19.67 12.90 -7.67
CA LEU A 132 -21.00 12.42 -8.03
C LEU A 132 -21.43 11.23 -7.17
N THR A 133 -20.49 10.38 -6.72
CA THR A 133 -20.78 9.29 -5.77
C THR A 133 -21.06 9.81 -4.37
N VAL A 134 -20.30 10.80 -3.86
CA VAL A 134 -20.61 11.49 -2.60
C VAL A 134 -22.01 12.10 -2.64
N TRP A 135 -22.37 12.76 -3.75
CA TRP A 135 -23.70 13.35 -3.92
C TRP A 135 -24.81 12.30 -4.01
N ARG A 136 -24.64 11.23 -4.81
CA ARG A 136 -25.60 10.11 -4.89
C ARG A 136 -25.81 9.43 -3.53
N GLN A 137 -24.75 9.31 -2.74
CA GLN A 137 -24.80 8.73 -1.39
C GLN A 137 -25.48 9.68 -0.39
N LEU A 138 -25.39 11.00 -0.58
CA LEU A 138 -26.14 11.97 0.21
C LEU A 138 -27.64 11.97 -0.15
N ASP A 139 -27.99 11.77 -1.42
CA ASP A 139 -29.40 11.68 -1.87
C ASP A 139 -30.09 10.41 -1.38
N ALA A 140 -29.39 9.27 -1.45
CA ALA A 140 -29.90 7.97 -0.97
C ALA A 140 -30.26 7.99 0.54
N ASN A 141 -29.74 8.99 1.28
CA ASN A 141 -29.85 9.12 2.73
C ASN A 141 -30.60 10.41 3.16
N ALA A 142 -31.35 11.06 2.26
CA ALA A 142 -31.87 12.42 2.47
C ALA A 142 -32.93 12.54 3.59
N GLY A 143 -32.57 13.27 4.65
CA GLY A 143 -33.50 14.11 5.41
C GLY A 143 -33.63 15.48 4.74
N LYS A 144 -34.70 16.26 5.03
CA LYS A 144 -34.94 17.57 4.40
C LYS A 144 -33.69 18.47 4.52
N SER A 145 -33.26 19.08 3.41
CA SER A 145 -32.09 19.98 3.30
C SER A 145 -32.15 21.19 4.24
N THR A 146 -33.33 21.49 4.77
CA THR A 146 -33.62 22.57 5.72
C THR A 146 -33.42 22.17 7.18
N THR A 147 -33.18 20.89 7.49
CA THR A 147 -32.93 20.43 8.87
C THR A 147 -31.47 20.64 9.29
N PRO A 148 -31.16 20.90 10.58
CA PRO A 148 -29.78 21.02 11.06
C PRO A 148 -28.90 19.81 10.70
N ALA A 149 -29.47 18.60 10.75
CA ALA A 149 -28.78 17.38 10.34
C ALA A 149 -28.48 17.37 8.82
N GLY A 150 -29.47 17.75 7.99
CA GLY A 150 -29.27 17.91 6.55
C GLY A 150 -28.21 18.96 6.20
N GLN A 151 -28.20 20.09 6.90
CA GLN A 151 -27.19 21.14 6.73
C GLN A 151 -25.79 20.68 7.16
N CYS A 152 -25.68 19.87 8.23
CA CYS A 152 -24.43 19.27 8.66
C CYS A 152 -23.85 18.30 7.59
N ARG A 153 -24.72 17.62 6.84
CA ARG A 153 -24.35 16.72 5.75
C ARG A 153 -23.98 17.46 4.46
N LEU A 154 -24.71 18.51 4.11
CA LEU A 154 -24.51 19.26 2.87
C LEU A 154 -23.40 20.32 2.97
N GLY A 155 -23.11 20.85 4.17
CA GLY A 155 -22.11 21.90 4.37
C GLY A 155 -20.73 21.64 3.74
N PRO A 156 -20.17 20.42 3.84
CA PRO A 156 -18.84 20.12 3.29
C PRO A 156 -18.79 20.05 1.76
N LEU A 157 -19.94 20.06 1.08
CA LEU A 157 -19.98 20.21 -0.37
C LEU A 157 -19.74 21.65 -0.83
N ILE A 158 -19.92 22.65 0.05
CA ILE A 158 -19.73 24.06 -0.30
C ILE A 158 -18.30 24.33 -0.78
N PRO A 159 -17.23 23.98 -0.02
CA PRO A 159 -15.87 24.19 -0.48
C PRO A 159 -15.54 23.37 -1.75
N VAL A 160 -16.19 22.23 -1.96
CA VAL A 160 -15.98 21.44 -3.18
C VAL A 160 -16.60 22.12 -4.41
N ILE A 161 -17.83 22.62 -4.31
CA ILE A 161 -18.48 23.38 -5.40
C ILE A 161 -17.64 24.61 -5.76
N LEU A 162 -17.14 25.30 -4.74
CA LEU A 162 -16.22 26.42 -4.92
C LEU A 162 -14.92 25.98 -5.62
N ASP A 163 -14.27 24.89 -5.18
CA ASP A 163 -13.05 24.37 -5.83
C ASP A 163 -13.30 23.99 -7.30
N CYS A 164 -14.44 23.37 -7.61
CA CYS A 164 -14.79 22.97 -8.98
C CYS A 164 -14.91 24.18 -9.92
N SER A 165 -15.42 25.32 -9.43
CA SER A 165 -15.49 26.57 -10.20
C SER A 165 -14.11 27.10 -10.59
N TRP A 166 -13.17 27.05 -9.64
CA TRP A 166 -11.79 27.51 -9.86
C TRP A 166 -11.03 26.54 -10.76
N LEU A 167 -11.18 25.23 -10.54
CA LEU A 167 -10.56 24.21 -11.38
C LEU A 167 -11.05 24.30 -12.82
N TYR A 168 -12.35 24.51 -13.05
CA TYR A 168 -12.88 24.77 -14.38
C TYR A 168 -12.22 25.98 -15.04
N HIS A 169 -12.09 27.09 -14.30
CA HIS A 169 -11.46 28.30 -14.81
C HIS A 169 -10.02 28.10 -15.27
N PHE A 170 -9.20 27.47 -14.44
CA PHE A 170 -7.80 27.19 -14.77
C PHE A 170 -7.67 26.18 -15.90
N SER A 171 -8.59 25.20 -15.97
CA SER A 171 -8.62 24.22 -17.07
C SER A 171 -8.84 24.88 -18.42
N VAL A 172 -9.77 25.85 -18.49
CA VAL A 172 -10.03 26.61 -19.72
C VAL A 172 -8.79 27.41 -20.12
N LYS A 173 -8.20 28.18 -19.19
CA LYS A 173 -6.99 28.99 -19.46
C LYS A 173 -5.81 28.13 -19.91
N LEU A 174 -5.54 27.03 -19.22
CA LEU A 174 -4.46 26.12 -19.55
C LEU A 174 -4.65 25.50 -20.93
N LEU A 175 -5.87 25.04 -21.27
CA LEU A 175 -6.10 24.40 -22.55
C LEU A 175 -5.95 25.40 -23.72
N PHE A 176 -6.30 26.68 -23.53
CA PHE A 176 -5.97 27.74 -24.49
C PHE A 176 -4.45 27.99 -24.59
N LYS A 177 -3.72 28.03 -23.47
CA LYS A 177 -2.25 28.21 -23.45
C LYS A 177 -1.53 27.03 -24.13
N LEU A 178 -1.98 25.80 -23.90
CA LEU A 178 -1.45 24.62 -24.58
C LEU A 178 -1.69 24.69 -26.10
N HIS A 179 -2.87 25.15 -26.51
CA HIS A 179 -3.17 25.36 -27.93
C HIS A 179 -2.32 26.46 -28.59
N SER A 180 -1.69 27.37 -27.82
CA SER A 180 -0.70 28.31 -28.36
C SER A 180 0.70 27.73 -28.52
N CYS A 181 1.03 26.62 -27.85
CA CYS A 181 2.39 26.06 -27.83
C CYS A 181 2.49 24.65 -28.44
N VAL A 182 1.36 23.96 -28.62
CA VAL A 182 1.29 22.54 -29.03
C VAL A 182 0.26 22.37 -30.14
N SER A 183 0.54 21.47 -31.08
CA SER A 183 -0.33 21.20 -32.22
C SER A 183 -1.74 20.73 -31.80
N ALA A 184 -2.74 21.07 -32.60
CA ALA A 184 -4.13 20.72 -32.30
C ALA A 184 -4.37 19.20 -32.25
N ASP A 185 -3.64 18.41 -33.05
CA ASP A 185 -3.81 16.95 -33.10
C ASP A 185 -3.29 16.27 -31.84
N SER A 186 -2.15 16.72 -31.30
CA SER A 186 -1.58 16.21 -30.03
C SER A 186 -2.49 16.48 -28.82
N LEU A 187 -3.33 17.52 -28.89
CA LEU A 187 -4.24 17.91 -27.80
C LEU A 187 -5.65 17.31 -27.91
N LEU A 188 -5.92 16.42 -28.87
CA LEU A 188 -7.25 15.82 -29.04
C LEU A 188 -7.77 15.15 -27.75
N GLY A 189 -7.00 14.24 -27.16
CA GLY A 189 -7.39 13.57 -25.92
C GLY A 189 -7.51 14.50 -24.71
N HIS A 190 -6.88 15.69 -24.76
CA HIS A 190 -7.01 16.72 -23.72
C HIS A 190 -8.37 17.44 -23.83
N ARG A 191 -8.80 17.76 -25.06
CA ARG A 191 -10.13 18.33 -25.34
C ARG A 191 -11.26 17.36 -25.01
N GLU A 192 -11.09 16.06 -25.29
CA GLU A 192 -12.10 15.05 -24.97
C GLU A 192 -12.30 14.90 -23.46
N ARG A 193 -11.20 14.78 -22.70
CA ARG A 193 -11.25 14.75 -21.22
C ARG A 193 -11.87 16.02 -20.64
N PHE A 194 -11.54 17.19 -21.19
CA PHE A 194 -12.16 18.45 -20.78
C PHE A 194 -13.68 18.48 -21.05
N ARG A 195 -14.13 17.93 -22.19
CA ARG A 195 -15.55 17.85 -22.55
C ARG A 195 -16.33 16.96 -21.56
N ASP A 196 -15.75 15.84 -21.15
CA ASP A 196 -16.37 14.94 -20.17
C ASP A 196 -16.48 15.60 -18.78
N LEU A 197 -15.44 16.34 -18.40
CA LEU A 197 -15.40 17.18 -17.20
C LEU A 197 -16.48 18.26 -17.24
N PHE A 198 -16.57 19.00 -18.34
CA PHE A 198 -17.57 20.03 -18.55
C PHE A 198 -19.00 19.49 -18.39
N ASN A 199 -19.34 18.40 -19.10
CA ASN A 199 -20.67 17.80 -19.05
C ASN A 199 -21.07 17.36 -17.63
N SER A 200 -20.10 16.87 -16.88
CA SER A 200 -20.34 16.37 -15.53
C SER A 200 -20.38 17.49 -14.49
N LEU A 201 -19.62 18.57 -14.69
CA LEU A 201 -19.69 19.77 -13.88
C LEU A 201 -21.01 20.51 -14.07
N THR A 202 -21.51 20.60 -15.32
CA THR A 202 -22.83 21.17 -15.62
C THR A 202 -23.92 20.44 -14.83
N LYS A 203 -23.95 19.09 -14.89
CA LYS A 203 -24.88 18.28 -14.09
C LYS A 203 -24.77 18.52 -12.58
N LEU A 204 -23.55 18.71 -12.06
CA LEU A 204 -23.33 18.99 -10.65
C LEU A 204 -23.87 20.38 -10.27
N PHE A 205 -23.58 21.40 -11.06
CA PHE A 205 -24.00 22.79 -10.81
C PHE A 205 -25.51 22.95 -10.93
N ASP A 206 -26.15 22.35 -11.93
CA ASP A 206 -27.61 22.38 -12.08
C ASP A 206 -28.30 21.78 -10.85
N ARG A 207 -27.81 20.63 -10.41
CA ARG A 207 -28.36 19.94 -9.23
C ARG A 207 -28.11 20.67 -7.92
N ALA A 208 -26.92 21.27 -7.76
CA ALA A 208 -26.61 22.09 -6.62
C ALA A 208 -27.51 23.35 -6.58
N ARG A 209 -27.76 23.96 -7.75
CA ARG A 209 -28.66 25.11 -7.92
C ARG A 209 -30.10 24.78 -7.56
N GLU A 210 -30.57 23.56 -7.84
CA GLU A 210 -31.93 23.12 -7.49
C GLU A 210 -32.12 22.92 -5.97
N THR A 211 -31.06 22.65 -5.23
CA THR A 211 -31.11 22.31 -3.80
C THR A 211 -31.30 23.55 -2.91
N GLU A 212 -32.38 23.61 -2.12
CA GLU A 212 -32.74 24.78 -1.30
C GLU A 212 -31.66 25.26 -0.31
N PHE A 213 -30.85 24.34 0.22
CA PHE A 213 -29.74 24.69 1.12
C PHE A 213 -28.70 25.56 0.43
N PHE A 214 -28.25 25.18 -0.77
CA PHE A 214 -27.23 25.93 -1.50
C PHE A 214 -27.77 27.25 -2.01
N LYS A 215 -29.03 27.33 -2.46
CA LYS A 215 -29.68 28.61 -2.85
C LYS A 215 -29.57 29.71 -1.79
N LYS A 216 -29.53 29.32 -0.50
CA LYS A 216 -29.42 30.26 0.64
C LYS A 216 -27.98 30.59 1.02
N VAL A 217 -27.01 29.76 0.64
CA VAL A 217 -25.64 29.79 1.16
C VAL A 217 -24.61 30.18 0.09
N ILE A 218 -24.82 29.80 -1.18
CA ILE A 218 -23.94 30.09 -2.32
C ILE A 218 -24.75 30.47 -3.56
N GLN A 219 -24.22 31.40 -4.36
CA GLN A 219 -24.71 31.69 -5.70
C GLN A 219 -23.88 30.91 -6.72
N ILE A 220 -24.50 29.99 -7.45
CA ILE A 220 -23.84 29.13 -8.44
C ILE A 220 -24.15 29.69 -9.85
N PRO A 221 -23.15 30.05 -10.67
CA PRO A 221 -23.35 30.62 -12.00
C PRO A 221 -23.83 29.57 -13.01
N ASP A 222 -24.58 29.98 -14.04
CA ASP A 222 -24.90 29.12 -15.20
C ASP A 222 -23.63 28.89 -16.03
N LEU A 223 -23.38 27.63 -16.39
CA LEU A 223 -22.36 27.28 -17.38
C LEU A 223 -22.97 27.43 -18.78
N PRO A 224 -22.16 27.76 -19.81
CA PRO A 224 -22.65 27.85 -21.17
C PRO A 224 -23.19 26.51 -21.68
N ASP A 225 -23.99 26.50 -22.75
CA ASP A 225 -24.57 25.27 -23.33
C ASP A 225 -23.51 24.34 -23.96
N SER A 226 -22.35 24.89 -24.31
CA SER A 226 -21.23 24.15 -24.91
C SER A 226 -19.89 24.63 -24.36
N PRO A 227 -18.87 23.75 -24.26
CA PRO A 227 -17.54 24.14 -23.81
C PRO A 227 -16.89 25.15 -24.79
N PRO A 228 -15.97 26.00 -24.33
CA PRO A 228 -15.26 26.94 -25.20
C PRO A 228 -14.58 26.25 -26.38
N ASN A 229 -14.59 26.88 -27.56
CA ASN A 229 -13.89 26.35 -28.72
C ASN A 229 -12.39 26.67 -28.65
N PHE A 230 -11.61 25.72 -28.13
CA PHE A 230 -10.15 25.87 -27.94
C PHE A 230 -9.35 26.04 -29.24
N LEU A 231 -9.94 25.75 -30.40
CA LEU A 231 -9.28 25.95 -31.71
C LEU A 231 -9.38 27.40 -32.20
N ARG A 232 -10.23 28.22 -31.58
CA ARG A 232 -10.44 29.62 -31.96
C ARG A 232 -9.90 30.51 -30.85
N ALA A 233 -8.75 31.14 -31.07
CA ALA A 233 -8.12 32.02 -30.07
C ALA A 233 -9.06 33.14 -29.58
N SER A 234 -9.95 33.67 -30.43
CA SER A 234 -10.93 34.68 -30.02
C SER A 234 -11.99 34.16 -29.03
N ALA A 235 -12.19 32.84 -28.90
CA ALA A 235 -13.10 32.26 -27.91
C ALA A 235 -12.58 32.42 -26.47
N LEU A 236 -11.29 32.69 -26.28
CA LEU A 236 -10.75 33.08 -24.97
C LEU A 236 -11.18 34.51 -24.59
N ALA A 237 -11.31 35.42 -25.57
CA ALA A 237 -11.78 36.78 -25.33
C ALA A 237 -13.29 36.83 -25.02
N GLU A 238 -14.05 35.85 -25.51
CA GLU A 238 -15.49 35.66 -25.22
C GLU A 238 -15.73 34.92 -23.89
N TYR A 239 -14.68 34.35 -23.27
CA TYR A 239 -14.81 33.53 -22.07
C TYR A 239 -15.00 34.38 -20.81
N VAL A 240 -16.15 34.19 -20.15
CA VAL A 240 -16.47 34.80 -18.85
C VAL A 240 -16.26 33.79 -17.74
N ARG A 241 -15.47 34.16 -16.72
CA ARG A 241 -15.20 33.32 -15.55
C ARG A 241 -16.50 33.03 -14.78
N PRO A 242 -16.88 31.76 -14.57
CA PRO A 242 -17.92 31.42 -13.62
C PRO A 242 -17.37 31.62 -12.20
N VAL A 243 -17.93 32.56 -11.44
CA VAL A 243 -17.56 32.81 -10.03
C VAL A 243 -18.72 32.38 -9.15
N VAL A 244 -18.51 31.36 -8.30
CA VAL A 244 -19.46 31.00 -7.23
C VAL A 244 -19.23 31.94 -6.05
N VAL A 245 -20.23 32.73 -5.65
CA VAL A 245 -20.10 33.79 -4.64
C VAL A 245 -20.87 33.42 -3.35
N MET A 246 -20.23 33.59 -2.19
CA MET A 246 -20.87 33.51 -0.87
C MET A 246 -21.54 34.87 -0.55
N PRO A 247 -22.85 34.95 -0.25
CA PRO A 247 -23.45 36.20 0.21
C PRO A 247 -22.87 36.58 1.59
N ASN A 248 -22.19 37.73 1.69
CA ASN A 248 -21.56 38.35 2.88
C ASN A 248 -20.04 38.21 3.08
N GLU A 249 -19.25 37.81 2.06
CA GLU A 249 -17.80 38.05 2.08
C GLU A 249 -17.49 39.35 1.31
N GLU A 250 -16.81 40.29 1.96
CA GLU A 250 -16.27 41.48 1.28
C GLU A 250 -15.34 41.00 0.15
N PRO A 251 -15.45 41.58 -1.06
CA PRO A 251 -14.63 41.16 -2.19
C PRO A 251 -13.16 41.34 -1.84
N TYR A 252 -12.38 40.27 -1.95
CA TYR A 252 -10.93 40.38 -2.05
C TYR A 252 -10.63 41.22 -3.29
N GLU A 253 -10.01 42.38 -3.11
CA GLU A 253 -9.32 43.04 -4.21
C GLU A 253 -8.20 42.10 -4.67
N GLU A 254 -8.40 41.48 -5.83
CA GLU A 254 -7.29 40.93 -6.60
C GLU A 254 -6.38 42.12 -6.91
N VAL A 255 -5.11 42.02 -6.52
CA VAL A 255 -4.05 42.89 -7.06
C VAL A 255 -3.98 42.56 -8.55
N ASP A 256 -4.69 43.35 -9.36
CA ASP A 256 -4.67 43.27 -10.81
C ASP A 256 -3.20 43.33 -11.25
N ALA A 257 -2.72 42.22 -11.82
CA ALA A 257 -1.57 42.26 -12.69
C ALA A 257 -1.94 43.20 -13.85
N ALA A 258 -1.08 44.18 -14.11
CA ALA A 258 -1.30 45.25 -15.07
C ALA A 258 -1.91 44.76 -16.40
N PRO A 259 -2.88 45.50 -16.96
CA PRO A 259 -3.49 45.14 -18.24
C PRO A 259 -2.45 45.16 -19.34
N GLN A 260 -2.33 44.06 -20.09
CA GLN A 260 -1.59 44.05 -21.35
C GLN A 260 -2.22 45.04 -22.34
N PRO A 261 -1.43 45.82 -23.10
CA PRO A 261 -1.96 46.80 -24.03
C PRO A 261 -2.62 46.11 -25.22
N VAL A 262 -3.89 46.47 -25.45
CA VAL A 262 -4.67 46.20 -26.65
C VAL A 262 -4.10 47.07 -27.78
N TYR A 263 -3.53 46.46 -28.81
CA TYR A 263 -3.31 47.14 -30.09
C TYR A 263 -4.61 47.15 -30.89
N SER A 264 -5.24 48.32 -31.03
CA SER A 264 -6.21 48.61 -32.09
C SER A 264 -6.40 50.12 -32.27
N GLN A 265 -5.79 50.69 -33.33
CA GLN A 265 -6.43 51.53 -34.36
C GLN A 265 -5.37 52.26 -35.21
N ALA A 266 -5.38 52.01 -36.52
CA ALA A 266 -4.70 52.84 -37.51
C ALA A 266 -5.73 53.76 -38.21
N PRO A 267 -5.45 55.06 -38.41
CA PRO A 267 -6.29 55.94 -39.20
C PRO A 267 -5.98 55.86 -40.70
N GLN A 268 -7.00 56.18 -41.48
CA GLN A 268 -7.07 56.15 -42.94
C GLN A 268 -6.15 57.13 -43.67
N VAL A 269 -5.73 56.75 -44.88
CA VAL A 269 -5.52 57.66 -46.01
C VAL A 269 -6.22 57.08 -47.25
N ARG A 270 -7.02 57.94 -47.90
CA ARG A 270 -7.86 57.71 -49.08
C ARG A 270 -7.07 57.44 -50.36
N LEU A 271 -7.69 56.71 -51.30
CA LEU A 271 -7.64 57.07 -52.72
C LEU A 271 -8.93 56.64 -53.43
N ASP A 272 -9.65 57.61 -53.98
CA ASP A 272 -10.89 57.42 -54.76
C ASP A 272 -10.59 57.21 -56.26
N THR A 273 -11.50 56.47 -56.90
CA THR A 273 -11.94 56.46 -58.33
C THR A 273 -11.25 55.61 -59.43
N LEU A 274 -11.86 54.41 -59.67
CA LEU A 274 -12.43 53.82 -60.93
C LEU A 274 -11.51 53.40 -62.12
N PRO A 275 -11.94 52.52 -63.09
CA PRO A 275 -12.90 51.39 -63.06
C PRO A 275 -12.67 50.18 -64.04
N LEU A 276 -13.50 49.13 -63.89
CA LEU A 276 -14.16 48.32 -64.96
C LEU A 276 -13.44 47.18 -65.75
N LEU A 277 -12.61 46.32 -65.15
CA LEU A 277 -12.22 45.06 -65.83
C LEU A 277 -12.20 43.78 -64.98
N TYR A 278 -12.55 43.86 -63.69
CA TYR A 278 -12.43 42.72 -62.77
C TYR A 278 -13.70 41.88 -62.60
N PHE A 279 -14.85 42.35 -63.11
CA PHE A 279 -16.15 41.73 -62.81
C PHE A 279 -16.46 40.47 -63.63
N THR A 280 -15.78 40.24 -64.76
CA THR A 280 -16.10 39.13 -65.68
C THR A 280 -15.34 37.83 -65.42
N LEU A 281 -14.26 37.84 -64.62
CA LEU A 281 -13.47 36.63 -64.31
C LEU A 281 -13.93 35.90 -63.02
N SER A 282 -14.55 36.61 -62.07
CA SER A 282 -14.91 36.03 -60.75
C SER A 282 -16.19 35.18 -60.77
N LEU A 283 -17.10 35.37 -61.72
CA LEU A 283 -18.36 34.64 -61.78
C LEU A 283 -18.19 33.18 -62.23
N THR A 284 -17.21 32.89 -63.11
CA THR A 284 -16.99 31.55 -63.66
C THR A 284 -16.38 30.58 -62.64
N GLU A 285 -15.51 31.05 -61.75
CA GLU A 285 -14.91 30.23 -60.68
C GLU A 285 -15.90 29.95 -59.54
N ALA A 286 -16.77 30.92 -59.24
CA ALA A 286 -17.82 30.78 -58.22
C ALA A 286 -18.89 29.75 -58.62
N GLU A 287 -19.17 29.59 -59.92
CA GLU A 287 -20.11 28.58 -60.44
C GLU A 287 -19.50 27.17 -60.48
N ALA A 288 -18.20 27.05 -60.76
CA ALA A 288 -17.49 25.77 -60.72
C ALA A 288 -17.45 25.19 -59.28
N LEU A 289 -17.09 26.02 -58.30
CA LEU A 289 -17.06 25.63 -56.88
C LEU A 289 -18.46 25.28 -56.34
N ARG A 290 -19.52 25.94 -56.81
CA ARG A 290 -20.91 25.59 -56.45
C ARG A 290 -21.32 24.20 -56.94
N LYS A 291 -20.87 23.79 -58.14
CA LYS A 291 -21.13 22.45 -58.67
C LYS A 291 -20.40 21.35 -57.90
N GLU A 292 -19.15 21.59 -57.49
CA GLU A 292 -18.42 20.64 -56.64
C GLU A 292 -19.08 20.47 -55.26
N LEU A 293 -19.59 21.56 -54.69
CA LEU A 293 -20.30 21.55 -53.41
C LEU A 293 -21.63 20.78 -53.49
N GLU A 294 -22.31 20.82 -54.63
CA GLU A 294 -23.51 20.00 -54.89
C GLU A 294 -23.21 18.49 -54.96
N VAL A 295 -22.03 18.11 -55.45
CA VAL A 295 -21.61 16.69 -55.55
C VAL A 295 -21.15 16.11 -54.22
N ILE A 296 -20.51 16.90 -53.36
CA ILE A 296 -19.98 16.44 -52.05
C ILE A 296 -21.08 16.36 -50.97
N LYS A 297 -22.15 17.16 -51.07
CA LYS A 297 -23.29 17.13 -50.14
C LYS A 297 -23.90 15.74 -49.90
N PRO A 298 -24.22 14.93 -50.93
CA PRO A 298 -24.81 13.60 -50.71
C PRO A 298 -23.84 12.62 -50.03
N GLU A 299 -22.53 12.69 -50.32
CA GLU A 299 -21.53 11.85 -49.65
C GLU A 299 -21.42 12.20 -48.15
N LEU A 300 -21.48 13.49 -47.82
CA LEU A 300 -21.49 13.96 -46.44
C LEU A 300 -22.76 13.55 -45.69
N GLN A 301 -23.91 13.49 -46.37
CA GLN A 301 -25.15 12.95 -45.79
C GLN A 301 -25.06 11.45 -45.54
N LEU A 302 -24.48 10.69 -46.48
CA LEU A 302 -24.26 9.25 -46.30
C LEU A 302 -23.34 8.97 -45.11
N LEU A 303 -22.21 9.68 -45.03
CA LEU A 303 -21.26 9.55 -43.92
C LEU A 303 -21.91 9.93 -42.58
N LYS A 304 -22.75 10.96 -42.56
CA LYS A 304 -23.52 11.35 -41.37
C LYS A 304 -24.50 10.26 -40.94
N THR A 305 -25.21 9.63 -41.87
CA THR A 305 -26.13 8.53 -41.55
C THR A 305 -25.40 7.29 -41.01
N GLU A 306 -24.23 6.99 -41.55
CA GLU A 306 -23.41 5.86 -41.11
C GLU A 306 -22.81 6.11 -39.71
N ALA A 307 -22.33 7.34 -39.45
CA ALA A 307 -21.92 7.75 -38.12
C ALA A 307 -23.08 7.66 -37.11
N GLN A 308 -24.29 8.08 -37.49
CA GLN A 308 -25.49 7.98 -36.66
C GLN A 308 -25.83 6.50 -36.33
N ARG A 309 -25.63 5.59 -37.29
CA ARG A 309 -25.82 4.14 -37.11
C ARG A 309 -24.82 3.57 -36.11
N CYS A 310 -23.53 3.91 -36.24
CA CYS A 310 -22.49 3.51 -35.29
C CYS A 310 -22.76 4.02 -33.87
N VAL A 311 -23.17 5.29 -33.74
CA VAL A 311 -23.56 5.87 -32.43
C VAL A 311 -24.70 5.09 -31.79
N THR A 312 -25.70 4.69 -32.58
CA THR A 312 -26.85 3.93 -32.08
C THR A 312 -26.44 2.52 -31.64
N GLN A 313 -25.56 1.86 -32.39
CA GLN A 313 -25.01 0.55 -32.05
C GLN A 313 -24.18 0.61 -30.75
N LEU A 314 -23.30 1.61 -30.61
CA LEU A 314 -22.50 1.81 -29.40
C LEU A 314 -23.38 2.12 -28.18
N LYS A 315 -24.40 2.97 -28.33
CA LYS A 315 -25.39 3.22 -27.26
C LYS A 315 -26.10 1.93 -26.82
N SER A 316 -26.48 1.06 -27.75
CA SER A 316 -27.09 -0.23 -27.40
C SER A 316 -26.11 -1.15 -26.63
N GLN A 317 -24.83 -1.09 -26.95
CA GLN A 317 -23.79 -1.88 -26.27
C GLN A 317 -23.49 -1.34 -24.87
N VAL A 318 -23.45 -0.02 -24.71
CA VAL A 318 -23.34 0.64 -23.39
C VAL A 318 -24.52 0.24 -22.50
N ASN A 319 -25.76 0.31 -23.00
CA ASN A 319 -26.93 -0.08 -22.22
C ASN A 319 -26.90 -1.56 -21.80
N ARG A 320 -26.39 -2.47 -22.65
CA ARG A 320 -26.21 -3.88 -22.28
C ARG A 320 -25.16 -4.06 -21.18
N LEU A 321 -24.01 -3.40 -21.30
CA LEU A 321 -22.95 -3.46 -20.30
C LEU A 321 -23.37 -2.81 -18.97
N GLU A 322 -24.17 -1.76 -19.02
CA GLU A 322 -24.76 -1.13 -17.84
C GLU A 322 -25.74 -2.06 -17.12
N ALA A 323 -26.56 -2.81 -17.88
CA ALA A 323 -27.45 -3.83 -17.31
C ALA A 323 -26.66 -4.99 -16.68
N GLU A 324 -25.65 -5.53 -17.36
CA GLU A 324 -24.77 -6.58 -16.81
C GLU A 324 -24.04 -6.12 -15.55
N LEU A 325 -23.62 -4.84 -15.49
CA LEU A 325 -22.99 -4.27 -14.31
C LEU A 325 -23.97 -4.18 -13.12
N GLU A 326 -25.24 -3.85 -13.39
CA GLU A 326 -26.27 -3.80 -12.36
C GLU A 326 -26.62 -5.20 -11.84
N ASP A 327 -26.69 -6.20 -12.72
CA ASP A 327 -26.84 -7.61 -12.34
C ASP A 327 -25.66 -8.09 -11.47
N GLN A 328 -24.43 -7.72 -11.80
CA GLN A 328 -23.26 -8.03 -10.96
C GLN A 328 -23.30 -7.34 -9.59
N ARG A 329 -23.80 -6.10 -9.52
CA ARG A 329 -23.98 -5.38 -8.25
C ARG A 329 -25.01 -6.06 -7.36
N THR A 330 -26.15 -6.44 -7.92
CA THR A 330 -27.19 -7.15 -7.15
C THR A 330 -26.69 -8.51 -6.67
N HIS A 331 -25.94 -9.26 -7.49
CA HIS A 331 -25.32 -10.52 -7.08
C HIS A 331 -24.32 -10.34 -5.93
N LYS A 332 -23.46 -9.31 -6.01
CA LYS A 332 -22.52 -8.96 -4.94
C LYS A 332 -23.23 -8.54 -3.65
N GLN A 333 -24.32 -7.78 -3.76
CA GLN A 333 -25.13 -7.37 -2.61
C GLN A 333 -25.79 -8.58 -1.93
N MET A 334 -26.31 -9.53 -2.71
CA MET A 334 -26.89 -10.77 -2.18
C MET A 334 -25.84 -11.59 -1.43
N ALA A 335 -24.64 -11.76 -2.03
CA ALA A 335 -23.53 -12.48 -1.39
C ALA A 335 -23.06 -11.82 -0.08
N LEU A 336 -23.12 -10.49 0.04
CA LEU A 336 -22.81 -9.78 1.29
C LEU A 336 -23.86 -10.04 2.37
N VAL A 337 -25.15 -10.04 2.00
CA VAL A 337 -26.25 -10.36 2.94
C VAL A 337 -26.13 -11.80 3.41
N ASP A 338 -25.84 -12.75 2.52
CA ASP A 338 -25.61 -14.15 2.87
C ASP A 338 -24.39 -14.33 3.78
N ASN A 339 -23.30 -13.59 3.52
CA ASN A 339 -22.11 -13.63 4.36
C ASN A 339 -22.38 -13.11 5.78
N GLU A 340 -23.19 -12.05 5.90
CA GLU A 340 -23.59 -11.51 7.19
C GLU A 340 -24.52 -12.47 7.94
N HIS A 341 -25.42 -13.15 7.22
CA HIS A 341 -26.26 -14.20 7.78
C HIS A 341 -25.42 -15.36 8.34
N LEU A 342 -24.45 -15.86 7.57
CA LEU A 342 -23.51 -16.90 8.01
C LEU A 342 -22.67 -16.44 9.21
N ARG A 343 -22.28 -15.15 9.25
CA ARG A 343 -21.57 -14.58 10.40
C ARG A 343 -22.42 -14.58 11.66
N MET A 344 -23.70 -14.22 11.55
CA MET A 344 -24.63 -14.28 12.67
C MET A 344 -24.88 -15.73 13.13
N GLU A 345 -25.00 -16.68 12.21
CA GLU A 345 -25.16 -18.10 12.52
C GLU A 345 -23.92 -18.66 13.25
N VAL A 346 -22.72 -18.34 12.76
CA VAL A 346 -21.46 -18.70 13.44
C VAL A 346 -21.35 -18.03 14.81
N GLY A 347 -21.80 -16.78 14.94
CA GLY A 347 -21.88 -16.08 16.22
C GLY A 347 -22.83 -16.76 17.21
N ALA A 348 -24.01 -17.16 16.76
CA ALA A 348 -24.99 -17.90 17.55
C ALA A 348 -24.46 -19.28 17.98
N LEU A 349 -23.82 -20.01 17.07
CA LEU A 349 -23.18 -21.30 17.36
C LEU A 349 -22.04 -21.15 18.37
N ARG A 350 -21.22 -20.09 18.26
CA ARG A 350 -20.15 -19.79 19.23
C ARG A 350 -20.69 -19.39 20.59
N GLN A 351 -21.78 -18.62 20.65
CA GLN A 351 -22.44 -18.28 21.93
C GLN A 351 -23.09 -19.51 22.57
N ALA A 352 -23.73 -20.37 21.78
CA ALA A 352 -24.24 -21.66 22.25
C ALA A 352 -23.11 -22.55 22.77
N THR A 353 -21.94 -22.52 22.12
CA THR A 353 -20.72 -23.25 22.55
C THR A 353 -20.09 -22.65 23.83
N ALA A 354 -20.12 -21.32 23.98
CA ALA A 354 -19.55 -20.62 25.13
C ALA A 354 -20.45 -20.67 26.39
N ALA A 355 -21.76 -20.94 26.23
CA ALA A 355 -22.70 -21.14 27.32
C ALA A 355 -22.62 -22.55 27.97
N LEU A 356 -21.66 -23.38 27.56
CA LEU A 356 -21.46 -24.77 28.02
C LEU A 356 -20.34 -25.01 29.07
N PRO A 357 -20.03 -24.14 30.07
CA PRO A 357 -19.10 -24.49 31.15
C PRO A 357 -19.49 -25.78 31.91
N GLY A 358 -20.77 -26.16 31.92
CA GLY A 358 -21.25 -27.41 32.52
C GLY A 358 -20.96 -28.67 31.71
N VAL A 359 -20.77 -28.57 30.40
CA VAL A 359 -20.58 -29.74 29.52
C VAL A 359 -19.13 -30.16 29.42
N GLN A 360 -18.16 -29.25 29.60
CA GLN A 360 -16.75 -29.65 29.67
C GLN A 360 -16.41 -30.43 30.95
N ALA A 361 -17.08 -30.11 32.07
CA ALA A 361 -17.04 -30.92 33.29
C ALA A 361 -17.77 -32.26 33.10
N GLY A 362 -18.93 -32.26 32.42
CA GLY A 362 -19.65 -33.48 32.05
C GLY A 362 -18.87 -34.40 31.10
N TYR A 363 -18.09 -33.85 30.16
CA TYR A 363 -17.20 -34.61 29.26
C TYR A 363 -16.04 -35.24 30.03
N GLN A 364 -15.40 -34.53 30.96
CA GLN A 364 -14.35 -35.10 31.79
C GLN A 364 -14.87 -36.20 32.72
N GLU A 365 -16.08 -36.04 33.27
CA GLU A 365 -16.72 -37.07 34.09
C GLU A 365 -17.21 -38.27 33.26
N ALA A 366 -17.72 -38.02 32.04
CA ALA A 366 -18.13 -39.07 31.11
C ALA A 366 -16.92 -39.83 30.53
N ASP A 367 -15.82 -39.15 30.25
CA ASP A 367 -14.55 -39.74 29.81
C ASP A 367 -13.92 -40.58 30.93
N GLY A 368 -13.92 -40.08 32.17
CA GLY A 368 -13.53 -40.87 33.34
C GLY A 368 -14.41 -42.12 33.55
N ARG A 369 -15.72 -42.01 33.31
CA ARG A 369 -16.64 -43.16 33.35
C ARG A 369 -16.43 -44.12 32.18
N ALA A 370 -16.13 -43.63 30.99
CA ALA A 370 -15.83 -44.44 29.81
C ALA A 370 -14.54 -45.23 29.98
N GLN A 371 -13.46 -44.59 30.46
CA GLN A 371 -12.19 -45.24 30.77
C GLN A 371 -12.35 -46.29 31.88
N ALA A 372 -13.14 -46.00 32.92
CA ALA A 372 -13.46 -46.99 33.95
C ALA A 372 -14.29 -48.17 33.42
N ALA A 373 -15.19 -47.93 32.45
CA ALA A 373 -15.97 -48.97 31.79
C ALA A 373 -15.10 -49.82 30.84
N GLU A 374 -14.16 -49.21 30.10
CA GLU A 374 -13.18 -49.91 29.27
C GLU A 374 -12.28 -50.81 30.12
N LEU A 375 -11.80 -50.33 31.27
CA LEU A 375 -10.99 -51.14 32.19
C LEU A 375 -11.78 -52.35 32.69
N ARG A 376 -13.06 -52.17 33.04
CA ARG A 376 -13.96 -53.26 33.45
C ARG A 376 -14.27 -54.22 32.30
N PHE A 377 -14.43 -53.73 31.07
CA PHE A 377 -14.63 -54.57 29.90
C PHE A 377 -13.38 -55.40 29.58
N SER A 378 -12.19 -54.82 29.69
CA SER A 378 -10.92 -55.56 29.56
C SER A 378 -10.79 -56.63 30.64
N GLN A 379 -11.07 -56.30 31.91
CA GLN A 379 -11.07 -57.29 32.99
C GLN A 379 -12.10 -58.39 32.75
N LEU A 380 -13.31 -58.06 32.29
CA LEU A 380 -14.36 -59.04 31.99
C LEU A 380 -13.95 -59.93 30.80
N LYS A 381 -13.30 -59.36 29.78
CA LYS A 381 -12.77 -60.11 28.63
C LYS A 381 -11.67 -61.07 29.04
N GLU A 382 -10.79 -60.65 29.96
CA GLU A 382 -9.75 -61.49 30.55
C GLU A 382 -10.37 -62.63 31.37
N ARG A 383 -11.35 -62.34 32.24
CA ARG A 383 -12.11 -63.37 32.97
C ARG A 383 -12.89 -64.30 32.05
N HIS A 384 -13.45 -63.79 30.96
CA HIS A 384 -14.13 -64.63 29.98
C HIS A 384 -13.12 -65.54 29.25
N ALA A 385 -11.94 -65.03 28.90
CA ALA A 385 -10.87 -65.84 28.32
C ALA A 385 -10.42 -66.95 29.30
N GLU A 386 -10.20 -66.62 30.58
CA GLU A 386 -9.89 -67.59 31.64
C GLU A 386 -10.99 -68.65 31.79
N LEU A 387 -12.26 -68.25 31.74
CA LEU A 387 -13.39 -69.16 31.86
C LEU A 387 -13.47 -70.09 30.63
N VAL A 388 -13.20 -69.57 29.43
CA VAL A 388 -13.16 -70.36 28.19
C VAL A 388 -12.01 -71.36 28.22
N THR A 389 -10.82 -70.96 28.68
CA THR A 389 -9.70 -71.90 28.85
C THR A 389 -9.99 -72.95 29.91
N SER A 390 -10.59 -72.55 31.05
CA SER A 390 -11.02 -73.48 32.10
C SER A 390 -12.09 -74.46 31.61
N HIS A 391 -13.05 -73.99 30.82
CA HIS A 391 -14.07 -74.85 30.21
C HIS A 391 -13.45 -75.82 29.20
N ALA A 392 -12.50 -75.37 28.38
CA ALA A 392 -11.77 -76.24 27.46
C ALA A 392 -10.96 -77.31 28.20
N ASP A 393 -10.33 -76.96 29.32
CA ASP A 393 -9.59 -77.90 30.16
C ASP A 393 -10.52 -78.89 30.90
N LEU A 394 -11.67 -78.42 31.36
CA LEU A 394 -12.71 -79.28 31.92
C LEU A 394 -13.29 -80.24 30.88
N LEU A 395 -13.48 -79.81 29.64
CA LEU A 395 -13.90 -80.69 28.54
C LEU A 395 -12.84 -81.74 28.23
N LYS A 396 -11.55 -81.38 28.23
CA LYS A 396 -10.45 -82.35 28.09
C LYS A 396 -10.43 -83.36 29.23
N LYS A 397 -10.53 -82.89 30.48
CA LYS A 397 -10.62 -83.78 31.66
C LYS A 397 -11.85 -84.68 31.60
N ASN A 398 -13.00 -84.16 31.18
CA ASN A 398 -14.21 -84.96 31.02
C ASN A 398 -14.04 -86.03 29.93
N ALA A 399 -13.38 -85.69 28.81
CA ALA A 399 -13.05 -86.65 27.77
C ALA A 399 -12.05 -87.73 28.26
N GLU A 400 -11.10 -87.36 29.11
CA GLU A 400 -10.18 -88.30 29.77
C GLU A 400 -10.91 -89.21 30.77
N THR A 401 -11.81 -88.67 31.59
CA THR A 401 -12.62 -89.47 32.52
C THR A 401 -13.59 -90.40 31.79
N VAL A 402 -14.18 -89.96 30.67
CA VAL A 402 -15.01 -90.82 29.81
C VAL A 402 -14.17 -91.95 29.20
N ARG A 403 -12.96 -91.66 28.73
CA ARG A 403 -12.02 -92.72 28.28
C ARG A 403 -11.67 -93.69 29.40
N PHE A 404 -11.40 -93.19 30.61
CA PHE A 404 -11.07 -94.01 31.77
C PHE A 404 -12.26 -94.88 32.19
N LEU A 405 -13.48 -94.32 32.20
CA LEU A 405 -14.73 -95.04 32.47
C LEU A 405 -15.01 -96.10 31.41
N SER A 406 -14.78 -95.79 30.13
CA SER A 406 -14.91 -96.76 29.03
C SER A 406 -13.92 -97.91 29.18
N SER A 407 -12.67 -97.63 29.56
CA SER A 407 -11.67 -98.69 29.84
C SER A 407 -12.05 -99.53 31.05
N THR A 408 -12.61 -98.90 32.09
CA THR A 408 -13.09 -99.59 33.28
C THR A 408 -14.32 -100.45 32.95
N GLN A 409 -15.25 -99.96 32.13
CA GLN A 409 -16.40 -100.73 31.63
C GLN A 409 -15.93 -101.93 30.80
N GLN A 410 -14.97 -101.74 29.90
CA GLN A 410 -14.41 -102.84 29.12
C GLN A 410 -13.75 -103.90 30.04
N ASN A 411 -12.94 -103.49 31.02
CA ASN A 411 -12.38 -104.40 32.01
C ASN A 411 -13.48 -105.08 32.86
N GLN A 412 -14.58 -104.39 33.13
CA GLN A 412 -15.72 -104.94 33.88
C GLN A 412 -16.54 -105.94 33.04
N GLU A 413 -16.66 -105.71 31.73
CA GLU A 413 -17.26 -106.64 30.77
C GLU A 413 -16.35 -107.86 30.54
N GLU A 414 -15.04 -107.68 30.45
CA GLU A 414 -14.05 -108.77 30.43
C GLU A 414 -14.07 -109.58 31.75
N LEU A 415 -14.22 -108.92 32.89
CA LEU A 415 -14.41 -109.58 34.18
C LEU A 415 -15.78 -110.27 34.27
N ALA A 416 -16.84 -109.69 33.71
CA ALA A 416 -18.18 -110.29 33.68
C ALA A 416 -18.22 -111.51 32.77
N THR A 417 -17.53 -111.48 31.63
CA THR A 417 -17.38 -112.63 30.72
C THR A 417 -16.49 -113.70 31.33
N ALA A 418 -15.38 -113.35 32.00
CA ALA A 418 -14.59 -114.30 32.79
C ALA A 418 -15.39 -114.90 33.95
N LYS A 419 -16.22 -114.10 34.63
CA LYS A 419 -17.16 -114.56 35.66
C LYS A 419 -18.26 -115.44 35.08
N GLN A 420 -18.73 -115.16 33.86
CA GLN A 420 -19.71 -115.99 33.16
C GLN A 420 -19.11 -117.30 32.66
N GLN A 421 -17.83 -117.31 32.27
CA GLN A 421 -17.07 -118.52 31.97
C GLN A 421 -16.86 -119.37 33.23
N LEU A 422 -16.44 -118.76 34.35
CA LEU A 422 -16.40 -119.45 35.65
C LEU A 422 -17.78 -119.90 36.12
N ALA A 423 -18.84 -119.12 35.87
CA ALA A 423 -20.21 -119.50 36.21
C ALA A 423 -20.70 -120.64 35.32
N SER A 424 -20.31 -120.71 34.05
CA SER A 424 -20.59 -121.86 33.19
C SER A 424 -19.78 -123.09 33.58
N GLU A 425 -18.56 -122.94 34.11
CA GLU A 425 -17.78 -124.03 34.71
C GLU A 425 -18.44 -124.54 36.00
N VAL A 426 -18.92 -123.62 36.85
CA VAL A 426 -19.67 -123.92 38.09
C VAL A 426 -21.06 -124.48 37.79
N ASP A 427 -21.74 -124.03 36.73
CA ASP A 427 -23.01 -124.59 36.29
C ASP A 427 -22.81 -125.93 35.58
N HIS A 428 -21.69 -126.18 34.88
CA HIS A 428 -21.31 -127.52 34.41
C HIS A 428 -21.13 -128.48 35.61
N LEU A 429 -20.41 -128.05 36.65
CA LEU A 429 -20.25 -128.80 37.92
C LEU A 429 -21.56 -128.93 38.73
N ARG A 430 -22.47 -127.94 38.67
CA ARG A 430 -23.79 -128.01 39.31
C ARG A 430 -24.83 -128.76 38.49
N GLN A 431 -24.64 -128.91 37.18
CA GLN A 431 -25.52 -129.66 36.27
C GLN A 431 -25.16 -131.15 36.29
N GLU A 432 -23.91 -131.50 36.59
CA GLU A 432 -23.50 -132.83 37.07
C GLU A 432 -24.17 -133.18 38.42
N ASN A 433 -24.44 -132.18 39.29
CA ASN A 433 -25.07 -132.35 40.60
C ASN A 433 -26.62 -132.17 40.62
N ARG A 434 -27.23 -131.61 39.56
CA ARG A 434 -28.68 -131.32 39.46
C ARG A 434 -29.48 -132.25 38.54
N LEU A 435 -28.85 -133.29 37.97
CA LEU A 435 -29.52 -134.49 37.44
C LEU A 435 -30.16 -135.38 38.54
N LYS A 436 -30.49 -134.82 39.71
CA LYS A 436 -31.09 -135.56 40.84
C LYS A 436 -32.43 -135.04 41.35
N THR A 437 -33.00 -133.90 40.92
CA THR A 437 -34.31 -133.49 41.49
C THR A 437 -35.18 -132.61 40.58
N CYS A 438 -36.04 -133.31 39.82
CA CYS A 438 -37.45 -133.03 39.43
C CYS A 438 -38.24 -132.08 40.38
N LEU A 439 -39.35 -131.39 40.06
CA LEU A 439 -40.34 -131.32 38.96
C LEU A 439 -41.39 -130.22 39.34
N CYS A 440 -41.90 -129.44 38.36
CA CYS A 440 -43.30 -128.92 38.11
C CYS A 440 -44.28 -128.58 39.29
N ILE A 441 -45.19 -127.59 39.26
CA ILE A 441 -46.51 -127.49 38.56
C ILE A 441 -47.22 -126.13 38.87
N CYS A 442 -48.14 -125.72 37.97
CA CYS A 442 -49.07 -124.58 37.92
C CYS A 442 -50.18 -124.48 39.00
N LEU A 443 -50.79 -123.28 39.20
CA LEU A 443 -52.22 -122.92 38.96
C LEU A 443 -52.69 -121.65 39.74
N PRO A 444 -53.76 -120.94 39.29
CA PRO A 444 -54.26 -119.66 39.83
C PRO A 444 -55.65 -119.76 40.54
N PHE A 445 -56.06 -118.74 41.34
CA PHE A 445 -57.48 -118.32 41.49
C PHE A 445 -57.76 -117.05 42.36
N GLN A 446 -58.76 -116.25 41.93
CA GLN A 446 -59.73 -115.32 42.59
C GLN A 446 -59.34 -114.34 43.73
N THR A 447 -59.83 -113.09 43.75
CA THR A 447 -61.20 -112.74 44.20
C THR A 447 -61.59 -111.29 43.88
N GLY A 448 -62.84 -111.08 43.45
CA GLY A 448 -63.45 -109.77 43.24
C GLY A 448 -64.27 -109.31 44.45
N SER A 449 -63.98 -108.11 44.95
CA SER A 449 -64.92 -107.15 45.59
C SER A 449 -64.20 -105.94 46.19
N GLN A 450 -62.89 -106.03 46.48
CA GLN A 450 -62.05 -104.88 46.85
C GLN A 450 -61.63 -104.00 45.64
N MET A 451 -61.93 -104.46 44.41
CA MET A 451 -61.53 -103.79 43.19
C MET A 451 -62.39 -102.55 42.89
N ASN A 452 -63.65 -102.50 43.31
CA ASN A 452 -64.55 -101.38 42.95
C ASN A 452 -64.29 -100.08 43.75
N SER A 453 -63.87 -100.15 45.02
CA SER A 453 -63.53 -98.93 45.78
C SER A 453 -62.17 -98.36 45.38
N ALA A 454 -61.19 -99.23 45.13
CA ALA A 454 -59.91 -98.85 44.56
C ALA A 454 -60.06 -98.27 43.14
N LEU A 455 -60.96 -98.83 42.32
CA LEU A 455 -61.23 -98.36 40.97
C LEU A 455 -61.94 -96.99 40.94
N MET A 456 -62.83 -96.72 41.91
CA MET A 456 -63.44 -95.39 42.09
C MET A 456 -62.44 -94.34 42.58
N GLY A 457 -61.54 -94.69 43.52
CA GLY A 457 -60.47 -93.79 43.98
C GLY A 457 -59.45 -93.49 42.89
N LEU A 458 -59.08 -94.48 42.08
CA LEU A 458 -58.23 -94.31 40.90
C LEU A 458 -58.95 -93.52 39.79
N GLN A 459 -60.28 -93.64 39.67
CA GLN A 459 -61.07 -92.83 38.72
C GLN A 459 -61.09 -91.34 39.09
N THR A 460 -61.30 -91.00 40.37
CA THR A 460 -61.28 -89.60 40.81
C THR A 460 -59.88 -88.99 40.73
N GLU A 461 -58.85 -89.76 41.06
CA GLU A 461 -57.45 -89.36 40.87
C GLU A 461 -57.11 -89.17 39.38
N ARG A 462 -57.55 -90.08 38.51
CA ARG A 462 -57.44 -89.94 37.05
C ARG A 462 -58.13 -88.67 36.55
N GLU A 463 -59.33 -88.37 37.03
CA GLU A 463 -60.06 -87.15 36.66
C GLU A 463 -59.40 -85.87 37.20
N GLY A 464 -58.78 -85.93 38.38
CA GLY A 464 -57.98 -84.85 38.94
C GLY A 464 -56.70 -84.58 38.12
N LEU A 465 -55.97 -85.64 37.78
CA LEU A 465 -54.79 -85.56 36.91
C LEU A 465 -55.16 -85.08 35.50
N LEU A 466 -56.29 -85.53 34.93
CA LEU A 466 -56.76 -85.05 33.63
C LEU A 466 -57.11 -83.55 33.66
N ARG A 467 -57.70 -83.04 34.75
CA ARG A 467 -57.92 -81.59 34.90
C ARG A 467 -56.61 -80.82 35.02
N SER A 468 -55.66 -81.31 35.83
CA SER A 468 -54.33 -80.70 35.95
C SER A 468 -53.56 -80.70 34.64
N VAL A 469 -53.63 -81.80 33.87
CA VAL A 469 -53.03 -81.88 32.52
C VAL A 469 -53.69 -80.88 31.58
N ARG A 470 -55.02 -80.74 31.60
CA ARG A 470 -55.73 -79.73 30.77
C ARG A 470 -55.36 -78.30 31.14
N GLU A 471 -55.24 -78.00 32.43
CA GLU A 471 -54.79 -76.69 32.92
C GLU A 471 -53.34 -76.41 32.49
N LYS A 472 -52.45 -77.40 32.61
CA LYS A 472 -51.06 -77.30 32.15
C LYS A 472 -50.93 -77.19 30.64
N ASP A 473 -51.76 -77.89 29.88
CA ASP A 473 -51.82 -77.78 28.42
C ASP A 473 -52.34 -76.41 27.98
N ALA A 474 -53.30 -75.83 28.71
CA ALA A 474 -53.78 -74.47 28.47
C ALA A 474 -52.72 -73.41 28.82
N GLU A 475 -52.03 -73.56 29.95
CA GLU A 475 -50.87 -72.72 30.34
C GLU A 475 -49.76 -72.80 29.29
N LEU A 476 -49.39 -74.01 28.85
CA LEU A 476 -48.39 -74.22 27.79
C LEU A 476 -48.83 -73.62 26.46
N SER A 477 -50.11 -73.68 26.11
CA SER A 477 -50.65 -73.08 24.89
C SER A 477 -50.59 -71.55 24.94
N SER A 478 -50.92 -70.95 26.08
CA SER A 478 -50.80 -69.51 26.33
C SER A 478 -49.34 -69.03 26.26
N LEU A 479 -48.43 -69.75 26.93
CA LEU A 479 -46.99 -69.45 26.88
C LEU A 479 -46.41 -69.61 25.48
N ARG A 480 -46.84 -70.61 24.70
CA ARG A 480 -46.45 -70.77 23.29
C ARG A 480 -46.93 -69.60 22.44
N GLN A 481 -48.17 -69.15 22.62
CA GLN A 481 -48.70 -67.98 21.92
C GLN A 481 -47.94 -66.70 22.29
N GLN A 482 -47.63 -66.51 23.57
CA GLN A 482 -46.82 -65.37 24.04
C GLN A 482 -45.40 -65.41 23.46
N ALA A 483 -44.75 -66.58 23.46
CA ALA A 483 -43.43 -66.77 22.86
C ALA A 483 -43.46 -66.49 21.35
N GLN A 484 -44.49 -66.95 20.64
CA GLN A 484 -44.65 -66.70 19.20
C GLN A 484 -44.82 -65.21 18.88
N LEU A 485 -45.61 -64.48 19.68
CA LEU A 485 -45.74 -63.02 19.56
C LEU A 485 -44.42 -62.31 19.84
N GLN A 486 -43.68 -62.72 20.88
CA GLN A 486 -42.35 -62.18 21.18
C GLN A 486 -41.33 -62.46 20.06
N CYS A 487 -41.30 -63.66 19.51
CA CYS A 487 -40.46 -64.00 18.35
C CYS A 487 -40.79 -63.10 17.16
N SER A 488 -42.08 -62.92 16.83
CA SER A 488 -42.47 -62.06 15.70
C SER A 488 -42.11 -60.58 15.91
N SER A 489 -42.21 -60.07 17.15
CA SER A 489 -41.79 -58.70 17.48
C SER A 489 -40.28 -58.53 17.35
N LEU A 490 -39.50 -59.51 17.84
CA LEU A 490 -38.04 -59.49 17.74
C LEU A 490 -37.57 -59.61 16.28
N GLU A 491 -38.23 -60.42 15.46
CA GLU A 491 -37.98 -60.51 14.02
C GLU A 491 -38.24 -59.17 13.32
N GLN A 492 -39.36 -58.51 13.64
CA GLN A 492 -39.69 -57.20 13.08
C GLN A 492 -38.68 -56.11 13.48
N ASP A 493 -38.24 -56.12 14.74
CA ASP A 493 -37.21 -55.19 15.25
C ASP A 493 -35.82 -55.49 14.65
N ASN A 494 -35.48 -56.78 14.48
CA ASN A 494 -34.24 -57.18 13.80
C ASN A 494 -34.24 -56.76 12.32
N ASP A 495 -35.36 -56.93 11.62
CA ASP A 495 -35.50 -56.46 10.23
C ASP A 495 -35.44 -54.94 10.14
N ARG A 496 -36.03 -54.22 11.10
CA ARG A 496 -35.97 -52.76 11.18
C ARG A 496 -34.54 -52.28 11.40
N THR A 497 -33.84 -52.83 12.40
CA THR A 497 -32.45 -52.46 12.70
C THR A 497 -31.50 -52.86 11.58
N SER A 498 -31.71 -54.00 10.92
CA SER A 498 -30.97 -54.42 9.72
C SER A 498 -31.14 -53.42 8.57
N ARG A 499 -32.36 -52.93 8.30
CA ARG A 499 -32.64 -51.89 7.32
C ARG A 499 -32.00 -50.54 7.67
N GLU A 500 -32.07 -50.14 8.93
CA GLU A 500 -31.42 -48.90 9.43
C GLU A 500 -29.89 -48.99 9.31
N MET A 501 -29.28 -50.13 9.67
CA MET A 501 -27.84 -50.38 9.51
C MET A 501 -27.39 -50.40 8.05
N ALA A 502 -28.19 -50.96 7.14
CA ALA A 502 -27.92 -50.93 5.70
C ALA A 502 -27.95 -49.49 5.15
N SER A 503 -28.95 -48.70 5.55
CA SER A 503 -29.07 -47.29 5.18
C SER A 503 -27.88 -46.46 5.69
N LEU A 504 -27.49 -46.63 6.96
CA LEU A 504 -26.34 -45.94 7.55
C LEU A 504 -25.02 -46.32 6.87
N ARG A 505 -24.82 -47.61 6.54
CA ARG A 505 -23.64 -48.07 5.76
C ARG A 505 -23.59 -47.42 4.39
N GLN A 506 -24.72 -47.33 3.69
CA GLN A 506 -24.81 -46.67 2.40
C GLN A 506 -24.48 -45.17 2.52
N GLN A 507 -25.01 -44.49 3.55
CA GLN A 507 -24.73 -43.07 3.79
C GLN A 507 -23.25 -42.83 4.10
N LEU A 508 -22.61 -43.68 4.91
CA LEU A 508 -21.17 -43.60 5.19
C LEU A 508 -20.33 -43.81 3.93
N GLN A 509 -20.67 -44.77 3.09
CA GLN A 509 -19.98 -45.02 1.82
C GLN A 509 -20.13 -43.84 0.85
N GLN A 510 -21.32 -43.25 0.76
CA GLN A 510 -21.55 -42.03 -0.04
C GLN A 510 -20.74 -40.85 0.50
N ARG A 511 -20.72 -40.65 1.82
CA ARG A 511 -19.92 -39.58 2.45
C ARG A 511 -18.43 -39.75 2.18
N ALA A 512 -17.89 -40.96 2.32
CA ALA A 512 -16.50 -41.26 2.01
C ALA A 512 -16.16 -41.01 0.53
N SER A 513 -17.06 -41.38 -0.40
CA SER A 513 -16.85 -41.10 -1.83
C SER A 513 -16.85 -39.60 -2.14
N ARG A 514 -17.74 -38.83 -1.50
CA ARG A 514 -17.82 -37.37 -1.64
C ARG A 514 -16.60 -36.69 -1.04
N GLU A 515 -16.11 -37.16 0.09
CA GLU A 515 -14.90 -36.65 0.73
C GLU A 515 -13.68 -36.88 -0.17
N GLY A 516 -13.53 -38.08 -0.75
CA GLY A 516 -12.48 -38.37 -1.74
C GLY A 516 -12.55 -37.46 -2.97
N GLU A 517 -13.75 -37.18 -3.49
CA GLU A 517 -13.92 -36.25 -4.62
C GLU A 517 -13.54 -34.82 -4.26
N LEU A 518 -13.91 -34.35 -3.06
CA LEU A 518 -13.56 -33.01 -2.58
C LEU A 518 -12.06 -32.85 -2.36
N THR A 519 -11.38 -33.86 -1.81
CA THR A 519 -9.92 -33.85 -1.65
C THR A 519 -9.21 -33.79 -3.00
N ARG A 520 -9.66 -34.55 -4.01
CA ARG A 520 -9.12 -34.47 -5.38
C ARG A 520 -9.32 -33.08 -5.98
N LYS A 521 -10.52 -32.49 -5.85
CA LYS A 521 -10.79 -31.13 -6.33
C LYS A 521 -9.92 -30.09 -5.65
N LEU A 522 -9.70 -30.21 -4.34
CA LEU A 522 -8.83 -29.31 -3.60
C LEU A 522 -7.38 -29.38 -4.11
N GLN A 523 -6.84 -30.58 -4.34
CA GLN A 523 -5.51 -30.78 -4.92
C GLN A 523 -5.39 -30.23 -6.35
N GLU A 524 -6.47 -30.26 -7.12
CA GLU A 524 -6.53 -29.66 -8.47
C GLU A 524 -6.47 -28.13 -8.39
N GLU A 525 -7.32 -27.52 -7.56
CA GLU A 525 -7.34 -26.06 -7.34
C GLU A 525 -6.00 -25.54 -6.77
N GLN A 526 -5.40 -26.25 -5.81
CA GLN A 526 -4.10 -25.87 -5.26
C GLN A 526 -2.99 -25.88 -6.32
N PHE A 527 -3.01 -26.85 -7.23
CA PHE A 527 -2.06 -26.89 -8.34
C PHE A 527 -2.34 -25.78 -9.36
N CYS A 528 -3.61 -25.46 -9.64
CA CYS A 528 -3.95 -24.31 -10.48
C CYS A 528 -3.45 -22.98 -9.88
N LEU A 529 -3.52 -22.81 -8.56
CA LEU A 529 -2.93 -21.65 -7.87
C LEU A 529 -1.41 -21.60 -8.04
N LEU A 530 -0.72 -22.74 -7.95
CA LEU A 530 0.71 -22.83 -8.23
C LEU A 530 1.04 -22.40 -9.65
N GLN A 531 0.27 -22.85 -10.64
CA GLN A 531 0.43 -22.41 -12.02
C GLN A 531 0.24 -20.90 -12.20
N CYS A 532 -0.75 -20.31 -11.51
CA CYS A 532 -0.96 -18.85 -11.55
C CYS A 532 0.23 -18.09 -10.96
N VAL A 533 0.75 -18.53 -9.81
CA VAL A 533 1.92 -17.90 -9.17
C VAL A 533 3.18 -18.06 -10.03
N VAL A 534 3.37 -19.22 -10.65
CA VAL A 534 4.48 -19.46 -11.59
C VAL A 534 4.41 -18.53 -12.79
N VAL A 535 3.23 -18.31 -13.37
CA VAL A 535 3.04 -17.36 -14.49
C VAL A 535 3.39 -15.93 -14.08
N GLU A 536 2.97 -15.51 -12.88
CA GLU A 536 3.32 -14.18 -12.36
C GLU A 536 4.83 -14.05 -12.11
N ALA A 537 5.45 -15.09 -11.53
CA ALA A 537 6.90 -15.15 -11.34
C ALA A 537 7.67 -15.11 -12.67
N GLU A 538 7.21 -15.80 -13.71
CA GLU A 538 7.76 -15.70 -15.07
C GLU A 538 7.68 -14.26 -15.58
N GLY A 539 6.54 -13.59 -15.38
CA GLY A 539 6.35 -12.18 -15.73
C GLY A 539 7.32 -11.23 -15.04
N ILE A 540 7.55 -11.40 -13.73
CA ILE A 540 8.50 -10.60 -12.95
C ILE A 540 9.93 -10.76 -13.46
N ILE A 541 10.36 -11.98 -13.79
CA ILE A 541 11.70 -12.24 -14.32
C ILE A 541 11.84 -11.67 -15.74
N LEU A 542 10.83 -11.82 -16.59
CA LEU A 542 10.84 -11.25 -17.96
C LEU A 542 10.90 -9.72 -17.93
N ASP A 543 10.15 -9.07 -17.04
CA ASP A 543 10.23 -7.63 -16.82
C ASP A 543 11.65 -7.22 -16.41
N ALA A 544 12.26 -7.94 -15.46
CA ALA A 544 13.64 -7.68 -15.01
C ALA A 544 14.67 -7.75 -16.15
N VAL A 545 14.54 -8.74 -17.04
CA VAL A 545 15.44 -8.91 -18.19
C VAL A 545 15.24 -7.81 -19.21
N SER A 546 13.99 -7.41 -19.47
CA SER A 546 13.69 -6.34 -20.43
C SER A 546 14.35 -5.02 -20.04
N LYS A 547 14.54 -4.79 -18.73
CA LYS A 547 15.24 -3.63 -18.18
C LYS A 547 16.75 -3.64 -18.41
N LEU A 548 17.36 -4.79 -18.68
CA LEU A 548 18.78 -4.84 -19.06
C LEU A 548 19.04 -4.23 -20.44
N ASP A 549 18.01 -4.25 -21.31
CA ASP A 549 18.07 -3.73 -22.68
C ASP A 549 17.39 -2.35 -22.84
N ASP A 550 16.71 -1.87 -21.80
CA ASP A 550 15.96 -0.62 -21.84
C ASP A 550 16.91 0.58 -21.72
N PRO A 551 16.96 1.48 -22.73
CA PRO A 551 17.81 2.68 -22.70
C PRO A 551 17.60 3.56 -21.47
N ILE A 552 16.40 3.53 -20.86
CA ILE A 552 16.07 4.27 -19.64
C ILE A 552 16.79 3.67 -18.43
N HIS A 553 16.89 2.33 -18.38
CA HIS A 553 17.51 1.60 -17.28
C HIS A 553 19.04 1.47 -17.39
N VAL A 554 19.61 1.65 -18.60
CA VAL A 554 21.07 1.69 -18.81
C VAL A 554 21.75 2.83 -18.04
N ARG A 555 21.00 3.88 -17.66
CA ARG A 555 21.49 5.00 -16.86
C ARG A 555 21.46 4.74 -15.35
N CYS A 556 20.82 3.66 -14.91
CA CYS A 556 20.82 3.29 -13.50
C CYS A 556 22.19 2.71 -13.12
N THR A 557 22.82 3.26 -12.09
CA THR A 557 24.05 2.70 -11.52
C THR A 557 23.78 2.07 -10.16
N CYS A 558 24.49 0.99 -9.84
CA CYS A 558 24.36 0.29 -8.57
C CYS A 558 25.74 -0.04 -8.01
N SER A 559 25.96 0.19 -6.71
CA SER A 559 27.23 -0.13 -6.08
C SER A 559 27.46 -1.65 -6.04
N PRO A 560 28.70 -2.11 -6.27
CA PRO A 560 29.05 -3.54 -6.15
C PRO A 560 28.67 -4.14 -4.79
N ASP A 561 28.81 -3.40 -3.68
CA ASP A 561 28.41 -3.85 -2.34
C ASP A 561 26.91 -4.12 -2.21
N TYR A 562 26.07 -3.30 -2.86
CA TYR A 562 24.63 -3.51 -2.85
C TYR A 562 24.25 -4.74 -3.66
N LEU A 563 24.87 -4.94 -4.82
CA LEU A 563 24.70 -6.16 -5.63
C LEU A 563 25.08 -7.42 -4.85
N VAL A 564 26.21 -7.41 -4.15
CA VAL A 564 26.67 -8.52 -3.31
C VAL A 564 25.60 -8.90 -2.27
N ASN A 565 25.08 -7.93 -1.53
CA ASN A 565 24.00 -8.17 -0.56
C ASN A 565 22.74 -8.75 -1.21
N ARG A 566 22.36 -8.26 -2.40
CA ARG A 566 21.18 -8.78 -3.13
C ARG A 566 21.37 -10.21 -3.62
N ALA A 567 22.54 -10.53 -4.15
CA ALA A 567 22.85 -11.89 -4.57
C ALA A 567 22.85 -12.89 -3.39
N GLU A 568 23.35 -12.50 -2.21
CA GLU A 568 23.31 -13.33 -1.00
C GLU A 568 21.88 -13.60 -0.52
N ILE A 569 21.04 -12.56 -0.46
CA ILE A 569 19.63 -12.69 -0.05
C ILE A 569 18.88 -13.60 -1.03
N THR A 570 19.14 -13.47 -2.34
CA THR A 570 18.54 -14.32 -3.38
C THR A 570 18.96 -15.78 -3.25
N LEU A 571 20.24 -16.05 -2.96
CA LEU A 571 20.71 -17.41 -2.69
C LEU A 571 20.02 -18.03 -1.47
N GLY A 572 19.84 -17.27 -0.39
CA GLY A 572 19.09 -17.73 0.79
C GLY A 572 17.59 -17.96 0.51
N SER A 573 17.00 -17.20 -0.42
CA SER A 573 15.63 -17.43 -0.89
C SER A 573 15.51 -18.69 -1.76
N LEU A 574 16.53 -18.98 -2.57
CA LEU A 574 16.59 -20.17 -3.41
C LEU A 574 16.61 -21.46 -2.56
N ASP A 575 17.34 -21.44 -1.44
CA ASP A 575 17.32 -22.54 -0.45
C ASP A 575 15.91 -22.80 0.10
N LYS A 576 15.19 -21.73 0.47
CA LYS A 576 13.81 -21.83 0.97
C LYS A 576 12.86 -22.34 -0.09
N MET A 577 13.03 -21.92 -1.35
CA MET A 577 12.24 -22.41 -2.47
C MET A 577 12.46 -23.91 -2.71
N GLN A 578 13.71 -24.36 -2.71
CA GLN A 578 14.06 -25.78 -2.83
C GLN A 578 13.46 -26.61 -1.68
N GLN A 579 13.56 -26.13 -0.44
CA GLN A 579 12.96 -26.80 0.72
C GLN A 579 11.44 -26.89 0.61
N SER A 580 10.76 -25.78 0.28
CA SER A 580 9.31 -25.76 0.10
C SER A 580 8.84 -26.66 -1.05
N HIS A 581 9.64 -26.76 -2.12
CA HIS A 581 9.36 -27.65 -3.25
C HIS A 581 9.43 -29.12 -2.83
N MET A 582 10.44 -29.52 -2.07
CA MET A 582 10.53 -30.88 -1.49
C MET A 582 9.36 -31.19 -0.54
N VAL A 583 8.99 -30.23 0.32
CA VAL A 583 7.85 -30.39 1.25
C VAL A 583 6.54 -30.58 0.48
N TYR A 584 6.31 -29.79 -0.57
CA TYR A 584 5.14 -29.96 -1.43
C TYR A 584 5.16 -31.33 -2.11
N LEU A 585 6.29 -31.77 -2.68
CA LEU A 585 6.41 -33.12 -3.28
C LEU A 585 6.09 -34.24 -2.29
N GLY A 586 6.39 -34.06 -1.00
CA GLY A 586 6.02 -35.00 0.07
C GLY A 586 4.55 -34.92 0.49
N ASN A 587 3.90 -33.76 0.36
CA ASN A 587 2.49 -33.55 0.66
C ASN A 587 1.83 -32.56 -0.32
N MET A 588 1.11 -33.10 -1.31
CA MET A 588 0.41 -32.31 -2.33
C MET A 588 -0.84 -31.58 -1.81
N ASP A 589 -1.24 -31.79 -0.56
CA ASP A 589 -2.43 -31.18 0.05
C ASP A 589 -2.19 -29.77 0.59
N ASP A 590 -0.95 -29.27 0.57
CA ASP A 590 -0.63 -27.90 0.97
C ASP A 590 0.43 -27.25 0.06
N ALA A 591 -0.05 -26.49 -0.93
CA ALA A 591 0.81 -25.70 -1.80
C ALA A 591 1.33 -24.39 -1.16
N SER A 592 0.78 -23.95 -0.02
CA SER A 592 0.97 -22.56 0.47
C SER A 592 2.44 -22.17 0.70
N GLY A 593 3.24 -23.09 1.24
CA GLY A 593 4.67 -22.89 1.49
C GLY A 593 5.48 -22.71 0.19
N LEU A 594 5.12 -23.45 -0.86
CA LEU A 594 5.75 -23.35 -2.18
C LEU A 594 5.32 -22.07 -2.89
N LEU A 595 4.03 -21.72 -2.87
CA LEU A 595 3.53 -20.46 -3.45
C LEU A 595 4.30 -19.26 -2.90
N ARG A 596 4.41 -19.16 -1.57
CA ARG A 596 5.14 -18.05 -0.93
C ARG A 596 6.61 -18.01 -1.32
N ALA A 597 7.25 -19.17 -1.39
CA ALA A 597 8.67 -19.26 -1.70
C ALA A 597 8.98 -18.91 -3.17
N VAL A 598 8.13 -19.35 -4.12
CA VAL A 598 8.24 -18.99 -5.55
C VAL A 598 8.06 -17.49 -5.74
N THR A 599 7.03 -16.88 -5.14
CA THR A 599 6.81 -15.43 -5.21
C THR A 599 8.00 -14.66 -4.64
N GLN A 600 8.46 -15.01 -3.43
CA GLN A 600 9.58 -14.34 -2.79
C GLN A 600 10.87 -14.46 -3.61
N PHE A 601 11.17 -15.66 -4.11
CA PHE A 601 12.35 -15.90 -4.94
C PHE A 601 12.29 -15.08 -6.23
N SER A 602 11.16 -15.04 -6.93
CA SER A 602 11.02 -14.32 -8.20
C SER A 602 11.32 -12.81 -8.07
N HIS A 603 10.86 -12.17 -6.99
CA HIS A 603 11.17 -10.78 -6.71
C HIS A 603 12.64 -10.54 -6.39
N LEU A 604 13.25 -11.39 -5.56
CA LEU A 604 14.65 -11.23 -5.17
C LEU A 604 15.62 -11.52 -6.32
N ALA A 605 15.30 -12.54 -7.14
CA ALA A 605 16.04 -12.83 -8.36
C ALA A 605 15.92 -11.69 -9.38
N SER A 606 14.73 -11.13 -9.57
CA SER A 606 14.52 -9.93 -10.40
C SER A 606 15.33 -8.72 -9.89
N ASP A 607 15.30 -8.45 -8.58
CA ASP A 607 16.09 -7.37 -7.96
C ASP A 607 17.59 -7.59 -8.20
N THR A 608 18.09 -8.81 -8.07
CA THR A 608 19.50 -9.14 -8.33
C THR A 608 19.87 -8.96 -9.80
N ILE A 609 18.99 -9.34 -10.73
CA ILE A 609 19.20 -9.19 -12.19
C ILE A 609 19.26 -7.70 -12.56
N VAL A 610 18.30 -6.88 -12.11
CA VAL A 610 18.27 -5.44 -12.41
C VAL A 610 19.47 -4.71 -11.81
N ASN A 611 19.79 -4.99 -10.54
CA ASN A 611 20.96 -4.38 -9.90
C ASN A 611 22.28 -4.89 -10.50
N GLY A 612 22.32 -6.13 -11.00
CA GLY A 612 23.47 -6.66 -11.72
C GLY A 612 23.73 -5.92 -13.03
N GLY A 613 22.68 -5.62 -13.79
CA GLY A 613 22.77 -4.72 -14.96
C GLY A 613 23.22 -3.31 -14.58
N ALA A 614 22.60 -2.72 -13.55
CA ALA A 614 22.97 -1.39 -13.08
C ALA A 614 24.43 -1.29 -12.58
N THR A 615 24.95 -2.34 -11.93
CA THR A 615 26.36 -2.40 -11.52
C THR A 615 27.29 -2.57 -12.72
N ALA A 616 26.88 -3.30 -13.76
CA ALA A 616 27.65 -3.45 -14.99
C ALA A 616 27.89 -2.09 -15.68
N HIS A 617 26.93 -1.17 -15.65
CA HIS A 617 27.10 0.18 -16.24
C HIS A 617 28.21 1.01 -15.58
N SER A 618 28.58 0.70 -14.33
CA SER A 618 29.68 1.34 -13.60
C SER A 618 30.96 0.50 -13.53
N ALA A 619 30.97 -0.71 -14.12
CA ALA A 619 32.10 -1.63 -14.11
C ALA A 619 33.01 -1.41 -15.33
N PRO A 620 34.29 -1.83 -15.27
CA PRO A 620 35.16 -1.88 -16.46
C PRO A 620 34.51 -2.71 -17.58
N THR A 621 34.66 -2.30 -18.84
CA THR A 621 33.96 -2.89 -20.01
C THR A 621 34.02 -4.43 -20.05
N ASP A 622 35.18 -5.02 -19.81
CA ASP A 622 35.34 -6.50 -19.82
C ASP A 622 34.56 -7.20 -18.70
N GLN A 623 34.36 -6.54 -17.55
CA GLN A 623 33.61 -7.06 -16.41
C GLN A 623 32.12 -6.74 -16.52
N ALA A 624 31.78 -5.59 -17.13
CA ALA A 624 30.42 -5.16 -17.41
C ALA A 624 29.67 -6.14 -18.32
N ASP A 625 30.31 -6.54 -19.44
CA ASP A 625 29.71 -7.49 -20.39
C ASP A 625 29.49 -8.86 -19.73
N ARG A 626 30.51 -9.37 -19.02
CA ARG A 626 30.42 -10.66 -18.31
C ARG A 626 29.34 -10.66 -17.22
N LEU A 627 29.12 -9.52 -16.56
CA LEU A 627 28.13 -9.39 -15.49
C LEU A 627 26.72 -9.34 -16.10
N THR A 628 26.54 -8.59 -17.18
CA THR A 628 25.29 -8.51 -17.94
C THR A 628 24.90 -9.87 -18.52
N ASP A 629 25.86 -10.59 -19.11
CA ASP A 629 25.65 -11.95 -19.62
C ASP A 629 25.26 -12.92 -18.50
N SER A 630 25.89 -12.81 -17.34
CA SER A 630 25.53 -13.63 -16.17
C SER A 630 24.10 -13.32 -15.68
N CYS A 631 23.66 -12.07 -15.77
CA CYS A 631 22.28 -11.70 -15.44
C CYS A 631 21.26 -12.30 -16.44
N ARG A 632 21.58 -12.36 -17.74
CA ARG A 632 20.75 -13.02 -18.76
C ARG A 632 20.74 -14.54 -18.64
N GLU A 633 21.88 -15.14 -18.28
CA GLU A 633 21.96 -16.58 -18.02
C GLU A 633 21.13 -16.93 -16.77
N ALA A 634 21.21 -16.11 -15.71
CA ALA A 634 20.43 -16.27 -14.50
C ALA A 634 18.92 -16.23 -14.79
N SER A 635 18.46 -15.25 -15.57
CA SER A 635 17.06 -15.15 -15.94
C SER A 635 16.57 -16.32 -16.76
N THR A 636 17.39 -16.80 -17.71
CA THR A 636 17.05 -17.95 -18.57
C THR A 636 16.85 -19.21 -17.72
N HIS A 637 17.74 -19.47 -16.77
CA HIS A 637 17.61 -20.61 -15.87
C HIS A 637 16.46 -20.44 -14.86
N CYS A 638 16.19 -19.23 -14.38
CA CYS A 638 15.00 -18.95 -13.58
C CYS A 638 13.71 -19.29 -14.34
N LEU A 639 13.60 -18.87 -15.61
CA LEU A 639 12.43 -19.15 -16.44
C LEU A 639 12.28 -20.65 -16.76
N GLN A 640 13.38 -21.35 -17.03
CA GLN A 640 13.35 -22.80 -17.24
C GLN A 640 12.84 -23.54 -16.00
N PHE A 641 13.36 -23.22 -14.81
CA PHE A 641 12.92 -23.82 -13.55
C PHE A 641 11.44 -23.52 -13.25
N LEU A 642 11.01 -22.27 -13.43
CA LEU A 642 9.61 -21.88 -13.26
C LEU A 642 8.70 -22.65 -14.23
N HIS A 643 9.13 -22.82 -15.48
CA HIS A 643 8.40 -23.61 -16.47
C HIS A 643 8.24 -25.08 -16.03
N GLU A 644 9.28 -25.68 -15.44
CA GLU A 644 9.23 -27.05 -14.93
C GLU A 644 8.24 -27.21 -13.75
N LEU A 645 8.03 -26.17 -12.94
CA LEU A 645 7.01 -26.14 -11.88
C LEU A 645 5.57 -26.04 -12.41
N LYS A 646 5.40 -25.64 -13.68
CA LYS A 646 4.09 -25.37 -14.31
C LYS A 646 3.32 -26.63 -14.70
N SER A 647 3.99 -27.77 -14.85
CA SER A 647 3.39 -29.05 -15.24
C SER A 647 3.67 -30.15 -14.22
N ARG A 648 2.65 -30.97 -13.90
CA ARG A 648 2.79 -32.09 -12.96
C ARG A 648 3.83 -33.12 -13.43
N ALA A 649 4.01 -33.27 -14.74
CA ALA A 649 4.97 -34.21 -15.32
C ALA A 649 6.43 -33.79 -15.09
N THR A 650 6.68 -32.48 -15.00
CA THR A 650 8.01 -31.89 -14.84
C THR A 650 8.29 -31.44 -13.41
N LEU A 651 7.26 -31.32 -12.56
CA LEU A 651 7.36 -30.85 -11.18
C LEU A 651 8.38 -31.62 -10.33
N GLN A 652 8.53 -32.93 -10.55
CA GLN A 652 9.52 -33.75 -9.83
C GLN A 652 10.96 -33.55 -10.33
N ARG A 653 11.13 -33.05 -11.55
CA ARG A 653 12.43 -32.87 -12.22
C ARG A 653 12.98 -31.45 -12.09
N ALA A 654 12.17 -30.52 -11.58
CA ALA A 654 12.56 -29.13 -11.42
C ALA A 654 13.75 -29.00 -10.45
N ASP A 655 14.90 -28.52 -10.95
CA ASP A 655 16.15 -28.43 -10.19
C ASP A 655 16.71 -26.99 -10.19
N PRO A 656 16.85 -26.34 -9.01
CA PRO A 656 17.40 -24.99 -8.90
C PRO A 656 18.93 -24.91 -8.95
N THR A 657 19.65 -26.03 -9.13
CA THR A 657 21.12 -26.07 -9.04
C THR A 657 21.82 -25.14 -10.03
N THR A 658 21.33 -25.04 -11.27
CA THR A 658 21.92 -24.16 -12.29
C THR A 658 21.74 -22.69 -11.94
N ILE A 659 20.56 -22.31 -11.42
CA ILE A 659 20.28 -20.95 -10.92
C ILE A 659 21.27 -20.60 -9.80
N ARG A 660 21.48 -21.52 -8.86
CA ARG A 660 22.41 -21.34 -7.74
C ARG A 660 23.83 -21.08 -8.22
N TYR A 661 24.29 -21.80 -9.23
CA TYR A 661 25.61 -21.61 -9.81
C TYR A 661 25.77 -20.21 -10.40
N VAL A 662 24.82 -19.76 -11.23
CA VAL A 662 24.91 -18.44 -11.87
C VAL A 662 24.76 -17.30 -10.85
N MET A 663 23.86 -17.43 -9.86
CA MET A 663 23.73 -16.43 -8.78
C MET A 663 24.99 -16.32 -7.91
N ARG A 664 25.69 -17.44 -7.67
CA ARG A 664 27.01 -17.41 -7.01
C ARG A 664 28.07 -16.74 -7.87
N ARG A 665 28.01 -16.91 -9.19
CA ARG A 665 28.93 -16.24 -10.12
C ARG A 665 28.72 -14.72 -10.11
N ILE A 666 27.47 -14.25 -10.15
CA ILE A 666 27.13 -12.82 -9.99
C ILE A 666 27.65 -12.27 -8.65
N LEU A 667 27.48 -13.03 -7.56
CA LEU A 667 28.01 -12.66 -6.25
C LEU A 667 29.54 -12.47 -6.26
N THR A 668 30.28 -13.43 -6.80
CA THR A 668 31.76 -13.34 -6.88
C THR A 668 32.20 -12.15 -7.74
N MET A 669 31.54 -11.90 -8.87
CA MET A 669 31.84 -10.75 -9.71
C MET A 669 31.59 -9.41 -9.00
N GLY A 670 30.54 -9.32 -8.19
CA GLY A 670 30.31 -8.16 -7.32
C GLY A 670 31.41 -7.97 -6.28
N GLN A 671 31.91 -9.07 -5.69
CA GLN A 671 33.01 -9.03 -4.71
C GLN A 671 34.35 -8.60 -5.34
N ASP A 672 34.65 -9.06 -6.55
CA ASP A 672 35.87 -8.69 -7.27
C ASP A 672 35.89 -7.19 -7.60
N LEU A 673 34.74 -6.64 -8.01
CA LEU A 673 34.53 -5.20 -8.22
C LEU A 673 34.73 -4.38 -6.92
N CYS A 674 34.32 -4.93 -5.77
CA CYS A 674 34.57 -4.30 -4.47
C CYS A 674 36.07 -4.23 -4.12
N LEU A 675 36.91 -5.18 -4.54
CA LEU A 675 38.32 -5.23 -4.13
C LEU A 675 39.21 -4.25 -4.92
N GLN A 676 38.89 -3.97 -6.18
CA GLN A 676 39.72 -3.11 -7.04
C GLN A 676 39.58 -1.60 -6.75
N GLY A 677 38.47 -1.17 -6.12
CA GLY A 677 38.24 0.23 -5.75
C GLY A 677 38.76 0.67 -4.37
N GLN A 678 39.37 -0.24 -3.59
CA GLN A 678 39.60 -0.01 -2.14
C GLN A 678 41.01 0.40 -1.73
N ASP A 679 42.06 0.13 -2.50
CA ASP A 679 43.45 0.27 -1.99
C ASP A 679 44.07 1.68 -2.11
N VAL A 680 43.59 2.56 -2.99
CA VAL A 680 44.29 3.85 -3.26
C VAL A 680 43.65 5.06 -2.56
N LEU A 681 42.33 5.07 -2.30
CA LEU A 681 41.60 6.24 -1.76
C LEU A 681 41.35 6.18 -0.24
N LYS A 682 41.50 5.03 0.40
CA LYS A 682 41.00 4.78 1.77
C LYS A 682 41.94 5.25 2.89
N GLU A 683 43.25 5.25 2.68
CA GLU A 683 44.22 5.60 3.74
C GLU A 683 44.40 7.14 3.90
N GLU A 684 44.19 7.93 2.84
CA GLU A 684 44.34 9.39 2.85
C GLU A 684 43.14 10.15 3.47
N LEU A 685 41.93 9.61 3.38
CA LEU A 685 40.70 10.29 3.81
C LEU A 685 40.66 10.60 5.33
N GLY A 686 41.23 9.70 6.15
CA GLY A 686 41.28 9.88 7.60
C GLY A 686 42.19 11.02 8.05
N GLU A 687 43.29 11.29 7.33
CA GLU A 687 44.14 12.47 7.60
C GLU A 687 43.55 13.75 7.00
N MET A 688 42.87 13.62 5.86
CA MET A 688 42.28 14.75 5.14
C MET A 688 41.13 15.40 5.91
N VAL A 689 40.28 14.61 6.59
CA VAL A 689 39.16 15.16 7.39
C VAL A 689 39.66 15.97 8.58
N ASP A 690 40.63 15.47 9.34
CA ASP A 690 41.20 16.19 10.49
C ASP A 690 41.92 17.46 10.04
N LYS A 691 42.68 17.39 8.93
CA LYS A 691 43.36 18.55 8.33
C LYS A 691 42.37 19.62 7.88
N GLU A 692 41.28 19.22 7.22
CA GLU A 692 40.28 20.15 6.68
C GLU A 692 39.46 20.81 7.80
N MET A 693 39.03 20.05 8.80
CA MET A 693 38.32 20.58 9.97
C MET A 693 39.20 21.57 10.74
N THR A 694 40.50 21.26 10.88
CA THR A 694 41.47 22.17 11.51
C THR A 694 41.65 23.45 10.68
N ALA A 695 41.84 23.32 9.36
CA ALA A 695 41.98 24.48 8.47
C ALA A 695 40.74 25.38 8.50
N THR A 696 39.54 24.78 8.56
CA THR A 696 38.27 25.51 8.69
C THR A 696 38.20 26.26 10.01
N SER A 697 38.57 25.63 11.13
CA SER A 697 38.62 26.30 12.45
C SER A 697 39.58 27.49 12.44
N THR A 698 40.79 27.31 11.90
CA THR A 698 41.79 28.39 11.79
C THR A 698 41.30 29.54 10.90
N ALA A 699 40.65 29.24 9.77
CA ALA A 699 40.10 30.27 8.88
C ALA A 699 39.01 31.10 9.58
N ILE A 700 38.17 30.47 10.41
CA ILE A 700 37.15 31.18 11.19
C ILE A 700 37.78 32.01 12.31
N GLU A 701 38.74 31.47 13.05
CA GLU A 701 39.46 32.21 14.10
C GLU A 701 40.15 33.47 13.54
N GLU A 702 40.81 33.33 12.39
CA GLU A 702 41.42 34.44 11.68
C GLU A 702 40.37 35.46 11.20
N ALA A 703 39.21 35.00 10.72
CA ALA A 703 38.10 35.85 10.34
C ALA A 703 37.52 36.63 11.53
N VAL A 704 37.34 35.99 12.70
CA VAL A 704 36.90 36.66 13.93
C VAL A 704 37.89 37.75 14.35
N LEU A 705 39.19 37.43 14.39
CA LEU A 705 40.23 38.38 14.77
C LEU A 705 40.28 39.58 13.84
N ARG A 706 40.24 39.35 12.52
CA ARG A 706 40.23 40.44 11.53
C ARG A 706 38.96 41.28 11.61
N MET A 707 37.80 40.67 11.86
CA MET A 707 36.54 41.40 12.03
C MET A 707 36.58 42.34 13.25
N ASP A 708 37.17 41.89 14.36
CA ASP A 708 37.34 42.72 15.56
C ASP A 708 38.34 43.87 15.32
N ILE A 709 39.42 43.63 14.54
CA ILE A 709 40.36 44.68 14.11
C ILE A 709 39.67 45.70 13.21
N LEU A 710 38.86 45.27 12.24
CA LEU A 710 38.08 46.16 11.36
C LEU A 710 37.08 47.03 12.15
N ASN A 711 36.55 46.49 13.25
CA ASN A 711 35.66 47.22 14.13
C ASN A 711 36.39 48.32 14.93
N GLN A 712 37.66 48.08 15.29
CA GLN A 712 38.50 49.02 16.05
C GLN A 712 39.24 50.04 15.17
N ALA A 713 39.63 49.66 13.95
CA ALA A 713 40.39 50.48 13.03
C ALA A 713 39.49 51.38 12.20
N ARG A 714 39.07 52.55 12.75
CA ARG A 714 38.34 53.55 11.96
C ARG A 714 38.83 54.98 12.21
N ARG A 715 39.34 55.60 11.13
CA ARG A 715 39.82 56.99 11.11
C ARG A 715 39.14 57.88 10.06
N ASP A 716 38.36 57.30 9.12
CA ASP A 716 37.98 58.00 7.88
C ASP A 716 36.46 58.13 7.62
N THR A 717 35.57 57.65 8.51
CA THR A 717 34.11 57.83 8.39
C THR A 717 33.57 58.64 9.57
N SER A 718 32.80 59.70 9.30
CA SER A 718 32.16 60.56 10.32
C SER A 718 30.64 60.61 10.14
N GLY A 719 29.90 60.69 11.26
CA GLY A 719 28.43 60.79 11.25
C GLY A 719 27.70 59.44 11.20
N VAL A 720 26.44 59.46 10.73
CA VAL A 720 25.51 58.30 10.71
C VAL A 720 26.10 57.07 9.99
N LYS A 721 26.92 57.28 8.96
CA LYS A 721 27.60 56.20 8.22
C LYS A 721 28.59 55.41 9.10
N LEU A 722 29.25 56.07 10.06
CA LEU A 722 30.17 55.39 10.99
C LEU A 722 29.40 54.47 11.95
N GLU A 723 28.29 54.95 12.51
CA GLU A 723 27.43 54.23 13.45
C GLU A 723 26.82 52.97 12.80
N VAL A 724 26.26 53.14 11.60
CA VAL A 724 25.73 52.03 10.78
C VAL A 724 26.81 50.99 10.52
N ASN A 725 27.97 51.42 10.05
CA ASN A 725 29.04 50.49 9.72
C ASN A 725 29.56 49.77 10.98
N GLN A 726 29.53 50.40 12.18
CA GLN A 726 29.95 49.75 13.44
C GLN A 726 28.94 48.68 13.86
N SER A 727 27.64 48.98 13.71
CA SER A 727 26.57 48.02 13.98
C SER A 727 26.66 46.78 13.06
N ILE A 728 26.95 46.99 11.77
CA ILE A 728 27.11 45.90 10.80
C ILE A 728 28.33 45.01 11.15
N LEU A 729 29.50 45.61 11.40
CA LEU A 729 30.69 44.84 11.78
C LEU A 729 30.51 44.10 13.11
N GLY A 730 29.84 44.72 14.09
CA GLY A 730 29.48 44.06 15.35
C GLY A 730 28.66 42.79 15.11
N SER A 731 27.61 42.90 14.30
CA SER A 731 26.78 41.73 13.94
C SER A 731 27.55 40.65 13.15
N CYS A 732 28.48 41.04 12.27
CA CYS A 732 29.31 40.09 11.52
C CYS A 732 30.32 39.37 12.43
N SER A 733 30.89 40.08 13.43
CA SER A 733 31.77 39.49 14.45
C SER A 733 31.02 38.47 15.31
N ASP A 734 29.80 38.81 15.76
CA ASP A 734 28.96 37.91 16.56
C ASP A 734 28.55 36.65 15.77
N LEU A 735 28.23 36.79 14.47
CA LEU A 735 28.00 35.65 13.58
C LEU A 735 29.25 34.76 13.45
N MET A 736 30.43 35.35 13.25
CA MET A 736 31.67 34.56 13.14
C MET A 736 32.00 33.80 14.43
N LYS A 737 31.75 34.40 15.60
CA LYS A 737 31.88 33.73 16.91
C LYS A 737 30.90 32.56 17.04
N ALA A 738 29.66 32.72 16.58
CA ALA A 738 28.68 31.65 16.56
C ALA A 738 29.10 30.47 15.66
N ILE A 739 29.67 30.78 14.49
CA ILE A 739 30.15 29.77 13.53
C ILE A 739 31.36 29.03 14.11
N HIS A 740 32.27 29.73 14.80
CA HIS A 740 33.38 29.10 15.51
C HIS A 740 32.91 28.09 16.55
N MET A 741 31.90 28.45 17.36
CA MET A 741 31.28 27.53 18.32
C MET A 741 30.65 26.31 17.63
N LEU A 742 30.02 26.49 16.47
CA LEU A 742 29.41 25.42 15.69
C LEU A 742 30.45 24.44 15.15
N VAL A 743 31.52 24.93 14.54
CA VAL A 743 32.60 24.07 14.00
C VAL A 743 33.31 23.32 15.11
N THR A 744 33.49 23.94 16.28
CA THR A 744 34.03 23.28 17.47
C THR A 744 33.10 22.15 17.93
N ALA A 745 31.79 22.42 18.06
CA ALA A 745 30.80 21.42 18.45
C ALA A 745 30.68 20.28 17.41
N ALA A 746 30.83 20.57 16.11
CA ALA A 746 30.85 19.58 15.04
C ALA A 746 32.08 18.67 15.14
N THR A 747 33.25 19.25 15.40
CA THR A 747 34.50 18.51 15.62
C THR A 747 34.41 17.60 16.84
N ASP A 748 33.85 18.08 17.95
CA ASP A 748 33.67 17.29 19.17
C ASP A 748 32.70 16.12 18.98
N LEU A 749 31.64 16.32 18.20
CA LEU A 749 30.69 15.29 17.82
C LEU A 749 31.35 14.24 16.91
N GLN A 750 32.15 14.66 15.92
CA GLN A 750 32.88 13.73 15.04
C GLN A 750 33.82 12.83 15.85
N LYS A 751 34.58 13.40 16.80
CA LYS A 751 35.42 12.63 17.73
C LYS A 751 34.61 11.61 18.53
N ASP A 752 33.44 12.00 19.04
CA ASP A 752 32.51 11.11 19.76
C ASP A 752 32.03 9.92 18.93
N ILE A 753 31.66 10.18 17.67
CA ILE A 753 31.19 9.19 16.71
C ILE A 753 32.29 8.18 16.42
N VAL A 754 33.50 8.67 16.20
CA VAL A 754 34.67 7.83 15.92
C VAL A 754 35.02 6.99 17.15
N GLU A 755 35.09 7.60 18.34
CA GLU A 755 35.44 6.91 19.58
C GLU A 755 34.42 5.83 19.96
N SER A 756 33.13 6.10 19.78
CA SER A 756 32.05 5.15 20.05
C SER A 756 31.88 4.08 18.96
N GLY A 757 32.18 4.40 17.70
CA GLY A 757 31.90 3.56 16.53
C GLY A 757 33.07 2.72 16.03
N ARG A 758 34.33 3.04 16.37
CA ARG A 758 35.52 2.35 15.81
C ARG A 758 35.79 0.96 16.38
N GLY A 759 35.33 0.67 17.60
CA GLY A 759 35.66 -0.58 18.29
C GLY A 759 37.17 -0.79 18.40
N ALA A 760 37.68 -1.91 17.86
CA ALA A 760 39.11 -2.22 17.81
C ALA A 760 39.86 -1.57 16.62
N ALA A 761 39.15 -0.91 15.69
CA ALA A 761 39.75 -0.27 14.53
C ALA A 761 40.44 1.05 14.89
N SER A 762 41.43 1.44 14.08
CA SER A 762 42.05 2.76 14.19
C SER A 762 41.09 3.87 13.72
N VAL A 763 41.36 5.12 14.11
CA VAL A 763 40.58 6.30 13.67
C VAL A 763 40.59 6.41 12.14
N LYS A 764 41.76 6.20 11.52
CA LYS A 764 41.93 6.21 10.07
C LYS A 764 41.09 5.14 9.38
N GLU A 765 41.13 3.90 9.90
CA GLU A 765 40.30 2.81 9.38
C GLU A 765 38.81 3.08 9.52
N PHE A 766 38.39 3.79 10.56
CA PHE A 766 36.98 4.15 10.73
C PHE A 766 36.51 5.13 9.66
N TYR A 767 37.28 6.18 9.37
CA TYR A 767 36.97 7.12 8.29
C TYR A 767 37.05 6.46 6.90
N ALA A 768 38.04 5.59 6.68
CA ALA A 768 38.19 4.79 5.46
C ALA A 768 36.99 3.87 5.21
N LYS A 769 36.47 3.21 6.25
CA LYS A 769 35.27 2.36 6.18
C LYS A 769 33.99 3.17 5.93
N ASN A 770 33.99 4.45 6.29
CA ASN A 770 32.87 5.36 6.10
C ASN A 770 33.23 6.45 5.08
N SER A 771 33.82 6.08 3.93
CA SER A 771 34.39 7.04 2.95
C SER A 771 33.41 8.11 2.49
N CYS A 772 32.19 7.75 2.06
CA CYS A 772 31.19 8.73 1.60
C CYS A 772 30.77 9.72 2.69
N TRP A 773 30.75 9.28 3.95
CA TRP A 773 30.47 10.16 5.09
C TRP A 773 31.65 11.10 5.33
N THR A 774 32.88 10.59 5.28
CA THR A 774 34.12 11.36 5.43
C THR A 774 34.27 12.42 4.33
N GLU A 775 33.99 12.08 3.08
CA GLU A 775 33.99 13.02 1.96
C GLU A 775 32.93 14.11 2.12
N GLY A 776 31.71 13.74 2.56
CA GLY A 776 30.65 14.69 2.86
C GLY A 776 31.05 15.69 3.97
N LEU A 777 31.77 15.22 4.99
CA LEU A 777 32.31 16.08 6.04
C LEU A 777 33.38 17.04 5.51
N ILE A 778 34.34 16.54 4.74
CA ILE A 778 35.41 17.36 4.13
C ILE A 778 34.81 18.46 3.25
N SER A 779 33.86 18.10 2.38
CA SER A 779 33.22 19.04 1.47
C SER A 779 32.42 20.12 2.21
N ALA A 780 31.67 19.74 3.24
CA ALA A 780 30.90 20.68 4.03
C ALA A 780 31.81 21.62 4.83
N SER A 781 32.91 21.09 5.40
CA SER A 781 33.91 21.88 6.12
C SER A 781 34.56 22.93 5.22
N LYS A 782 35.02 22.54 4.02
CA LYS A 782 35.58 23.47 3.01
C LYS A 782 34.65 24.63 2.69
N SER A 783 33.36 24.31 2.49
CA SER A 783 32.35 25.31 2.15
C SER A 783 32.15 26.32 3.28
N VAL A 784 32.16 25.87 4.53
CA VAL A 784 32.11 26.75 5.72
C VAL A 784 33.35 27.63 5.80
N GLY A 785 34.55 27.07 5.59
CA GLY A 785 35.81 27.84 5.61
C GLY A 785 35.84 28.93 4.55
N TRP A 786 35.46 28.59 3.31
CA TRP A 786 35.34 29.56 2.21
C TRP A 786 34.30 30.65 2.51
N GLY A 787 33.13 30.26 3.03
CA GLY A 787 32.09 31.21 3.42
C GLY A 787 32.56 32.20 4.49
N ALA A 788 33.38 31.76 5.45
CA ALA A 788 33.95 32.62 6.48
C ALA A 788 34.88 33.69 5.90
N THR A 789 35.76 33.31 4.98
CA THR A 789 36.65 34.25 4.27
C THR A 789 35.83 35.24 3.43
N GLN A 790 34.85 34.76 2.66
CA GLN A 790 34.02 35.59 1.79
C GLN A 790 33.20 36.62 2.59
N MET A 791 32.71 36.24 3.77
CA MET A 791 31.97 37.11 4.66
C MET A 791 32.86 38.21 5.27
N LEU A 792 34.10 37.87 5.67
CA LEU A 792 35.09 38.86 6.09
C LEU A 792 35.39 39.87 4.98
N ASP A 793 35.67 39.39 3.77
CA ASP A 793 36.00 40.24 2.63
C ASP A 793 34.82 41.16 2.26
N SER A 794 33.59 40.63 2.28
CA SER A 794 32.39 41.44 2.03
C SER A 794 32.17 42.49 3.12
N ALA A 795 32.42 42.16 4.38
CA ALA A 795 32.31 43.10 5.49
C ALA A 795 33.37 44.20 5.42
N ASP A 796 34.61 43.86 5.04
CA ASP A 796 35.68 44.83 4.79
C ASP A 796 35.30 45.79 3.65
N LYS A 797 34.89 45.27 2.49
CA LYS A 797 34.49 46.10 1.32
C LYS A 797 33.37 47.10 1.63
N VAL A 798 32.34 46.68 2.37
CA VAL A 798 31.23 47.56 2.76
C VAL A 798 31.71 48.72 3.64
N VAL A 799 32.80 48.52 4.38
CA VAL A 799 33.34 49.52 5.32
C VAL A 799 34.43 50.39 4.70
N THR A 800 35.34 49.82 3.91
CA THR A 800 36.50 50.52 3.34
C THR A 800 36.26 51.06 1.93
N SER A 801 35.46 50.38 1.10
CA SER A 801 35.50 50.56 -0.36
C SER A 801 34.20 50.23 -1.07
N GLY A 802 33.21 51.14 -1.05
CA GLY A 802 32.08 51.13 -2.00
C GLY A 802 31.32 49.79 -2.17
N GLY A 803 31.46 48.86 -1.23
CA GLY A 803 30.90 47.52 -1.29
C GLY A 803 29.38 47.58 -1.29
N LYS A 804 28.76 46.62 -1.98
CA LYS A 804 27.30 46.51 -2.02
C LYS A 804 26.80 45.88 -0.74
N TYR A 805 25.84 46.52 -0.06
CA TYR A 805 25.18 45.95 1.10
C TYR A 805 24.49 44.61 0.76
N GLU A 806 24.07 44.46 -0.50
CA GLU A 806 23.50 43.23 -1.05
C GLU A 806 24.51 42.06 -1.08
N GLU A 807 25.80 42.32 -1.35
CA GLU A 807 26.86 41.29 -1.33
C GLU A 807 26.98 40.70 0.08
N LEU A 808 26.93 41.55 1.11
CA LEU A 808 27.02 41.14 2.51
C LEU A 808 25.80 40.32 2.96
N ILE A 809 24.61 40.68 2.49
CA ILE A 809 23.38 39.92 2.75
C ILE A 809 23.48 38.52 2.13
N VAL A 810 23.95 38.40 0.89
CA VAL A 810 24.12 37.10 0.22
C VAL A 810 25.17 36.26 0.94
N CYS A 811 26.33 36.82 1.31
CA CYS A 811 27.37 36.12 2.07
C CYS A 811 26.85 35.59 3.42
N SER A 812 25.98 36.35 4.09
CA SER A 812 25.33 35.95 5.36
C SER A 812 24.42 34.73 5.19
N HIS A 813 23.70 34.64 4.07
CA HIS A 813 22.85 33.49 3.77
C HIS A 813 23.65 32.25 3.36
N GLU A 814 24.66 32.43 2.51
CA GLU A 814 25.50 31.32 2.03
C GLU A 814 26.30 30.65 3.16
N ILE A 815 26.85 31.43 4.10
CA ILE A 815 27.57 30.87 5.24
C ILE A 815 26.64 30.13 6.22
N ALA A 816 25.42 30.63 6.43
CA ALA A 816 24.40 29.94 7.24
C ALA A 816 23.99 28.61 6.57
N ALA A 817 23.80 28.59 5.25
CA ALA A 817 23.51 27.36 4.51
C ALA A 817 24.67 26.35 4.59
N SER A 818 25.91 26.81 4.42
CA SER A 818 27.11 25.97 4.51
C SER A 818 27.27 25.33 5.90
N THR A 819 26.98 26.08 6.96
CA THR A 819 27.01 25.52 8.33
C THR A 819 25.88 24.52 8.59
N ALA A 820 24.70 24.72 8.00
CA ALA A 820 23.61 23.73 8.06
C ALA A 820 23.98 22.43 7.34
N GLN A 821 24.68 22.51 6.21
CA GLN A 821 25.21 21.34 5.50
C GLN A 821 26.23 20.57 6.36
N LEU A 822 27.13 21.27 7.06
CA LEU A 822 28.09 20.63 7.98
C LEU A 822 27.40 19.91 9.15
N VAL A 823 26.34 20.51 9.71
CA VAL A 823 25.52 19.89 10.76
C VAL A 823 24.83 18.63 10.24
N ALA A 824 24.27 18.68 9.03
CA ALA A 824 23.64 17.53 8.40
C ALA A 824 24.64 16.39 8.17
N ALA A 825 25.80 16.69 7.58
CA ALA A 825 26.88 15.72 7.37
C ALA A 825 27.36 15.09 8.70
N SER A 826 27.51 15.91 9.76
CA SER A 826 27.93 15.44 11.09
C SER A 826 26.86 14.58 11.79
N LYS A 827 25.57 14.79 11.49
CA LYS A 827 24.46 14.04 12.09
C LYS A 827 24.32 12.61 11.57
N VAL A 828 24.75 12.31 10.33
CA VAL A 828 24.49 11.02 9.64
C VAL A 828 24.91 9.80 10.47
N LYS A 829 26.01 9.91 11.21
CA LYS A 829 26.58 8.83 12.05
C LYS A 829 26.46 9.08 13.55
N ALA A 830 25.76 10.14 13.97
CA ALA A 830 25.58 10.49 15.38
C ALA A 830 24.47 9.66 16.02
N ASP A 831 24.67 9.24 17.29
CA ASP A 831 23.58 8.71 18.10
C ASP A 831 22.52 9.81 18.36
N ARG A 832 21.24 9.45 18.22
CA ARG A 832 20.09 10.33 18.46
C ARG A 832 20.06 10.86 19.89
N ASN A 833 20.65 10.14 20.84
CA ASN A 833 20.72 10.52 22.25
C ASN A 833 22.04 11.21 22.64
N SER A 834 22.94 11.50 21.69
CA SER A 834 24.21 12.17 22.00
C SER A 834 23.99 13.59 22.49
N LYS A 835 24.56 13.92 23.66
CA LYS A 835 24.55 15.30 24.20
C LYS A 835 25.29 16.26 23.26
N LYS A 836 26.35 15.80 22.60
CA LYS A 836 27.14 16.60 21.65
C LYS A 836 26.34 16.95 20.39
N LEU A 837 25.44 16.05 19.94
CA LEU A 837 24.52 16.35 18.84
C LEU A 837 23.52 17.46 19.22
N SER A 838 23.01 17.45 20.45
CA SER A 838 22.14 18.53 20.96
C SER A 838 22.88 19.88 20.99
N THR A 839 24.12 19.90 21.48
CA THR A 839 24.98 21.10 21.48
C THR A 839 25.20 21.64 20.06
N LEU A 840 25.51 20.77 19.10
CA LEU A 840 25.70 21.16 17.70
C LEU A 840 24.41 21.76 17.09
N GLN A 841 23.26 21.16 17.37
CA GLN A 841 21.96 21.69 16.91
C GLN A 841 21.61 23.04 17.54
N GLN A 842 22.02 23.28 18.78
CA GLN A 842 21.85 24.58 19.43
C GLN A 842 22.78 25.63 18.81
N ALA A 843 24.04 25.28 18.54
CA ALA A 843 24.98 26.15 17.85
C ALA A 843 24.48 26.52 16.43
N SER A 844 23.91 25.57 15.69
CA SER A 844 23.28 25.81 14.39
C SER A 844 22.13 26.82 14.43
N ARG A 845 21.26 26.73 15.44
CA ARG A 845 20.19 27.72 15.65
C ARG A 845 20.76 29.11 15.92
N HIS A 846 21.78 29.19 16.78
CA HIS A 846 22.44 30.45 17.10
C HIS A 846 23.08 31.10 15.85
N VAL A 847 23.70 30.31 14.96
CA VAL A 847 24.25 30.83 13.69
C VAL A 847 23.15 31.43 12.82
N ASN A 848 22.00 30.76 12.68
CA ASN A 848 20.88 31.28 11.91
C ASN A 848 20.32 32.58 12.50
N ASP A 849 20.20 32.66 13.83
CA ASP A 849 19.76 33.87 14.53
C ASP A 849 20.72 35.04 14.27
N MET A 850 22.04 34.80 14.36
CA MET A 850 23.04 35.84 14.08
C MET A 850 23.06 36.25 12.61
N ALA A 851 22.89 35.32 11.67
CA ALA A 851 22.81 35.64 10.24
C ALA A 851 21.61 36.54 9.95
N ALA A 852 20.46 36.28 10.57
CA ALA A 852 19.29 37.15 10.47
C ALA A 852 19.54 38.56 11.05
N ILE A 853 20.29 38.67 12.15
CA ILE A 853 20.69 39.96 12.72
C ILE A 853 21.59 40.74 11.76
N VAL A 854 22.56 40.08 11.11
CA VAL A 854 23.42 40.74 10.10
C VAL A 854 22.58 41.29 8.95
N VAL A 855 21.67 40.48 8.40
CA VAL A 855 20.77 40.91 7.30
C VAL A 855 19.90 42.10 7.74
N THR A 856 19.37 42.06 8.96
CA THR A 856 18.53 43.14 9.49
C THR A 856 19.33 44.41 9.72
N SER A 857 20.52 44.30 10.30
CA SER A 857 21.46 45.42 10.54
C SER A 857 21.90 46.07 9.22
N THR A 858 22.20 45.24 8.22
CA THR A 858 22.63 45.67 6.88
C THR A 858 21.49 46.42 6.15
N ASN A 859 20.27 45.88 6.15
CA ASN A 859 19.10 46.55 5.58
C ASN A 859 18.76 47.87 6.28
N HIS A 860 18.86 47.89 7.62
CA HIS A 860 18.64 49.10 8.40
C HIS A 860 19.67 50.17 8.07
N GLY A 861 20.93 49.77 7.98
CA GLY A 861 22.05 50.62 7.59
C GLY A 861 21.90 51.22 6.20
N GLN A 862 21.51 50.41 5.22
CA GLN A 862 21.27 50.85 3.85
C GLN A 862 20.19 51.94 3.79
N ARG A 863 19.08 51.78 4.53
CA ARG A 863 17.99 52.76 4.58
C ARG A 863 18.39 54.08 5.26
N GLN A 864 19.27 54.04 6.26
CA GLN A 864 19.75 55.25 6.93
C GLN A 864 20.76 56.04 6.09
N ILE A 865 21.54 55.37 5.24
CA ILE A 865 22.56 56.01 4.39
C ILE A 865 21.97 56.50 3.06
N THR A 866 20.91 55.84 2.56
CA THR A 866 20.24 56.25 1.31
C THR A 866 19.29 57.41 1.61
N GLU A 867 19.79 58.65 1.56
CA GLU A 867 18.94 59.85 1.55
C GLU A 867 18.01 59.79 0.32
N ARG A 868 16.70 59.67 0.56
CA ARG A 868 15.71 59.97 -0.48
C ARG A 868 15.68 61.47 -0.67
N GLU A 869 16.27 61.97 -1.75
CA GLU A 869 16.00 63.35 -2.18
C GLU A 869 14.47 63.50 -2.33
N PRO A 870 13.81 64.37 -1.53
CA PRO A 870 12.40 64.63 -1.73
C PRO A 870 12.24 65.26 -3.11
N MET A 871 11.35 64.71 -3.95
CA MET A 871 11.10 65.26 -5.28
C MET A 871 10.61 66.70 -5.16
N ASP A 872 11.47 67.67 -5.50
CA ASP A 872 11.13 69.08 -5.54
C ASP A 872 10.52 69.41 -6.90
N PHE A 873 9.21 69.61 -6.92
CA PHE A 873 8.47 70.01 -8.11
C PHE A 873 8.35 71.53 -8.27
N SER A 874 8.95 72.32 -7.37
CA SER A 874 8.84 73.78 -7.42
C SER A 874 9.67 74.35 -8.58
N GLY A 875 9.00 75.01 -9.54
CA GLY A 875 9.64 75.66 -10.68
C GLY A 875 9.75 74.83 -11.97
N ILE A 876 9.18 73.62 -12.04
CA ILE A 876 9.20 72.76 -13.24
C ILE A 876 7.88 72.93 -14.02
N SER A 877 7.94 73.15 -15.34
CA SER A 877 6.74 73.27 -16.18
C SER A 877 6.04 71.92 -16.34
N LEU A 878 4.71 71.92 -16.55
CA LEU A 878 3.91 70.70 -16.69
C LEU A 878 4.44 69.76 -17.79
N ILE A 879 4.95 70.31 -18.89
CA ILE A 879 5.56 69.54 -19.98
C ILE A 879 6.84 68.85 -19.51
N LYS A 880 7.70 69.54 -18.76
CA LYS A 880 8.95 68.99 -18.25
C LYS A 880 8.72 67.92 -17.18
N VAL A 881 7.68 68.06 -16.35
CA VAL A 881 7.24 66.99 -15.43
C VAL A 881 6.76 65.77 -16.22
N LYS A 882 5.98 65.96 -17.29
CA LYS A 882 5.50 64.84 -18.11
C LYS A 882 6.64 64.14 -18.86
N THR A 883 7.64 64.88 -19.33
CA THR A 883 8.87 64.30 -19.89
C THR A 883 9.62 63.48 -18.85
N GLN A 884 9.81 63.99 -17.63
CA GLN A 884 10.47 63.25 -16.53
C GLN A 884 9.68 62.02 -16.07
N GLU A 885 8.35 62.08 -16.12
CA GLU A 885 7.48 60.91 -15.85
C GLU A 885 7.70 59.82 -16.90
N ILE A 886 7.71 60.19 -18.19
CA ILE A 886 7.97 59.26 -19.29
C ILE A 886 9.40 58.68 -19.18
N GLU A 887 10.40 59.51 -18.91
CA GLU A 887 11.79 59.05 -18.69
C GLU A 887 11.89 58.08 -17.50
N SER A 888 11.15 58.35 -16.41
CA SER A 888 11.08 57.45 -15.26
C SER A 888 10.37 56.13 -15.60
N GLN A 889 9.29 56.16 -16.37
CA GLN A 889 8.59 54.95 -16.84
C GLN A 889 9.49 54.10 -17.75
N VAL A 890 10.25 54.73 -18.66
CA VAL A 890 11.26 54.04 -19.47
C VAL A 890 12.31 53.40 -18.57
N LYS A 891 12.80 54.13 -17.55
CA LYS A 891 13.79 53.59 -16.61
C LYS A 891 13.25 52.39 -15.82
N VAL A 892 11.97 52.41 -15.42
CA VAL A 892 11.32 51.27 -14.75
C VAL A 892 11.32 50.05 -15.66
N LEU A 893 10.89 50.19 -16.92
CA LEU A 893 10.86 49.08 -17.88
C LEU A 893 12.26 48.52 -18.16
N GLU A 894 13.28 49.38 -18.26
CA GLU A 894 14.67 48.94 -18.39
C GLU A 894 15.13 48.11 -17.19
N LEU A 895 14.82 48.55 -15.97
CA LEU A 895 15.19 47.86 -14.74
C LEU A 895 14.44 46.54 -14.56
N GLU A 896 13.16 46.47 -14.94
CA GLU A 896 12.38 45.23 -14.94
C GLU A 896 12.97 44.20 -15.90
N ASN A 897 13.36 44.63 -17.10
CA ASN A 897 14.04 43.75 -18.06
C ASN A 897 15.41 43.28 -17.57
N GLN A 898 16.20 44.17 -16.94
CA GLN A 898 17.48 43.78 -16.33
C GLN A 898 17.29 42.80 -15.17
N LEU A 899 16.28 43.00 -14.33
CA LEU A 899 15.96 42.10 -13.22
C LEU A 899 15.59 40.70 -13.72
N GLU A 900 14.80 40.61 -14.79
CA GLU A 900 14.42 39.32 -15.37
C GLU A 900 15.63 38.59 -15.98
N GLN A 901 16.51 39.32 -16.69
CA GLN A 901 17.76 38.76 -17.20
C GLN A 901 18.67 38.21 -16.09
N GLU A 902 18.83 38.95 -14.99
CA GLU A 902 19.63 38.48 -13.85
C GLU A 902 18.97 37.29 -13.12
N ARG A 903 17.64 37.20 -13.07
CA ARG A 903 16.94 36.02 -12.52
C ARG A 903 17.18 34.77 -13.36
N VAL A 904 17.12 34.88 -14.68
CA VAL A 904 17.44 33.78 -15.60
C VAL A 904 18.89 33.35 -15.41
N ARG A 905 19.83 34.30 -15.41
CA ARG A 905 21.26 34.03 -15.18
C ARG A 905 21.53 33.37 -13.83
N LEU A 906 20.88 33.82 -12.76
CA LEU A 906 20.99 33.21 -11.43
C LEU A 906 20.44 31.77 -11.44
N GLY A 907 19.34 31.52 -12.15
CA GLY A 907 18.79 30.20 -12.37
C GLY A 907 19.76 29.27 -13.10
N GLU A 908 20.42 29.75 -14.16
CA GLU A 908 21.44 29.01 -14.90
C GLU A 908 22.66 28.69 -14.04
N LEU A 909 23.15 29.66 -13.26
CA LEU A 909 24.26 29.45 -12.33
C LEU A 909 23.93 28.38 -11.28
N ARG A 910 22.71 28.41 -10.74
CA ARG A 910 22.22 27.37 -9.82
C ARG A 910 22.14 26.00 -10.51
N LYS A 911 21.63 25.93 -11.75
CA LYS A 911 21.60 24.69 -12.54
C LYS A 911 23.00 24.13 -12.76
N LYS A 912 23.97 24.96 -13.12
CA LYS A 912 25.39 24.57 -13.26
C LYS A 912 26.00 24.12 -11.94
N HIS A 913 25.67 24.76 -10.83
CA HIS A 913 26.14 24.34 -9.50
C HIS A 913 25.67 22.92 -9.17
N TYR A 914 24.42 22.56 -9.48
CA TYR A 914 23.92 21.19 -9.30
C TYR A 914 24.61 20.18 -10.22
N GLN A 915 24.91 20.56 -11.46
CA GLN A 915 25.67 19.71 -12.40
C GLN A 915 27.10 19.44 -11.91
N LEU A 916 27.81 20.48 -11.48
CA LEU A 916 29.17 20.37 -10.95
C LEU A 916 29.23 19.63 -9.60
N SER A 917 28.21 19.80 -8.75
CA SER A 917 28.10 19.08 -7.48
C SER A 917 27.74 17.59 -7.67
N GLY A 918 27.20 17.20 -8.82
CA GLY A 918 26.96 15.81 -9.23
C GLY A 918 28.20 15.12 -9.82
N THR A 919 29.22 15.88 -10.23
CA THR A 919 30.48 15.37 -10.78
C THR A 919 31.64 15.61 -9.80
N GLY A 920 31.60 14.94 -8.66
CA GLY A 920 32.75 14.87 -7.76
C GLY A 920 33.73 13.80 -8.25
N THR A 921 34.94 14.22 -8.66
CA THR A 921 36.14 13.43 -9.01
C THR A 921 36.26 12.89 -10.45
N THR A 922 36.60 13.77 -11.40
CA THR A 922 37.71 13.52 -12.36
C THR A 922 38.25 14.86 -12.87
N HIS A 923 39.47 15.23 -12.45
CA HIS A 923 40.28 16.20 -13.18
C HIS A 923 41.68 15.63 -13.38
N GLY A 924 42.04 15.46 -14.65
CA GLY A 924 43.39 15.13 -15.11
C GLY A 924 43.39 14.58 -16.54
N GLY A 925 43.37 15.46 -17.56
CA GLY A 925 43.68 15.10 -18.94
C GLY A 925 42.87 15.87 -19.99
N GLU A 926 43.47 16.91 -20.57
CA GLU A 926 43.00 17.60 -21.77
C GLU A 926 43.03 16.66 -22.99
N VAL A 927 41.90 16.52 -23.70
CA VAL A 927 41.85 16.20 -25.14
C VAL A 927 40.62 16.89 -25.75
N GLU A 928 40.87 17.77 -26.73
CA GLU A 928 39.87 18.35 -27.63
C GLU A 928 39.33 17.29 -28.62
N VAL A 929 38.03 17.33 -28.95
CA VAL A 929 37.42 17.29 -30.31
C VAL A 929 35.96 16.74 -30.31
N GLU A 930 35.06 17.61 -30.81
CA GLU A 930 33.79 17.43 -31.54
C GLU A 930 32.50 16.80 -30.94
N GLY A 931 31.59 17.71 -30.53
CA GLY A 931 30.18 17.86 -30.94
C GLY A 931 29.28 16.65 -31.28
N GLY A 932 28.26 16.43 -30.43
CA GLY A 932 27.03 15.69 -30.75
C GLY A 932 26.05 15.67 -29.58
N ASP A 933 24.98 16.48 -29.65
CA ASP A 933 23.91 16.65 -28.65
C ASP A 933 23.08 15.39 -28.36
N GLY A 934 22.65 15.22 -27.10
CA GLY A 934 21.70 14.18 -26.68
C GLY A 934 21.48 14.08 -25.16
N ASP A 935 20.47 14.79 -24.66
CA ASP A 935 20.20 15.25 -23.29
C ASP A 935 19.75 14.21 -22.21
N ASP A 936 19.99 14.65 -20.98
CA ASP A 936 19.37 14.49 -19.66
C ASP A 936 19.30 13.19 -18.85
N GLY A 937 19.66 13.29 -17.56
CA GLY A 937 19.72 12.20 -16.58
C GLY A 937 18.79 12.38 -15.36
N GLY A 938 18.95 11.51 -14.36
CA GLY A 938 18.36 11.68 -13.01
C GLY A 938 18.27 10.39 -12.18
N ASP A 939 19.03 10.31 -11.07
CA ASP A 939 18.50 10.32 -9.69
C ASP A 939 19.37 9.61 -8.63
N THR A 940 20.24 10.40 -7.97
CA THR A 940 20.66 10.21 -6.57
C THR A 940 20.47 11.49 -5.74
N SER A 941 19.55 12.38 -6.16
CA SER A 941 19.42 13.73 -5.59
C SER A 941 18.56 13.82 -4.31
N TYR A 942 17.84 12.77 -3.91
CA TYR A 942 16.72 12.91 -2.97
C TYR A 942 17.06 13.12 -1.49
N PHE A 943 18.30 12.88 -1.02
CA PHE A 943 18.61 13.00 0.42
C PHE A 943 19.38 14.28 0.80
N LEU A 944 20.06 14.93 -0.14
CA LEU A 944 20.76 16.21 0.07
C LEU A 944 19.97 17.43 -0.43
N GLN A 945 19.01 17.26 -1.35
CA GLN A 945 18.17 18.37 -1.85
C GLN A 945 17.22 18.95 -0.79
N SER A 946 16.80 18.16 0.21
CA SER A 946 15.79 18.62 1.17
C SER A 946 16.33 19.60 2.22
N LEU A 947 17.65 19.75 2.36
CA LEU A 947 18.29 20.67 3.31
C LEU A 947 18.76 21.98 2.67
N SER A 948 19.02 22.01 1.35
CA SER A 948 19.36 23.24 0.61
C SER A 948 18.15 24.11 0.27
N HIS A 949 16.93 23.59 0.37
CA HIS A 949 15.70 24.35 0.08
C HIS A 949 15.31 25.40 1.14
N VAL A 950 16.05 25.49 2.26
CA VAL A 950 15.78 26.49 3.31
C VAL A 950 16.31 27.90 2.94
N SER A 951 17.14 28.04 1.90
CA SER A 951 17.80 29.32 1.53
C SER A 951 17.07 30.17 0.47
N GLN A 952 15.81 29.88 0.13
CA GLN A 952 15.15 30.46 -1.05
C GLN A 952 14.12 31.58 -0.82
N TYR A 953 14.01 32.17 0.38
CA TYR A 953 13.10 33.30 0.60
C TYR A 953 13.81 34.57 1.10
N PRO A 954 13.53 35.76 0.52
CA PRO A 954 13.92 37.02 1.11
C PRO A 954 13.14 37.22 2.42
N PHE A 955 13.86 37.19 3.55
CA PHE A 955 13.33 37.53 4.87
C PHE A 955 13.12 39.04 4.96
N SER A 956 11.88 39.49 4.79
CA SER A 956 11.44 40.80 5.27
C SER A 956 10.22 40.63 6.18
N GLY A 957 10.45 40.72 7.50
CA GLY A 957 9.41 40.90 8.52
C GLY A 957 9.28 39.72 9.50
N PHE A 958 10.04 39.76 10.61
CA PHE A 958 9.98 38.77 11.69
C PHE A 958 8.80 38.98 12.66
N SER A 959 8.25 37.87 13.18
CA SER A 959 8.05 37.73 14.64
C SER A 959 8.24 36.28 15.09
N SER A 960 9.08 36.15 16.11
CA SER A 960 9.51 34.95 16.84
C SER A 960 8.43 33.91 17.15
N THR A 961 8.54 32.68 16.61
CA THR A 961 8.48 31.37 17.31
C THR A 961 8.28 30.19 16.33
N LEU A 962 9.34 29.47 15.97
CA LEU A 962 9.37 28.04 15.59
C LEU A 962 10.84 27.66 15.28
N PRO A 963 11.40 26.64 15.96
CA PRO A 963 11.46 25.33 15.31
C PRO A 963 11.31 24.16 16.30
N PHE A 964 10.76 23.03 15.82
CA PHE A 964 10.81 21.64 16.32
C PHE A 964 9.43 21.01 16.23
N LEU A 965 9.27 20.02 15.33
CA LEU A 965 8.53 18.75 15.52
C LEU A 965 8.36 18.05 14.16
N LEU A 966 9.42 17.40 13.71
CA LEU A 966 9.36 16.36 12.68
C LEU A 966 10.66 15.57 12.75
N MET A 967 10.72 14.56 13.63
CA MET A 967 11.65 13.42 13.57
C MET A 967 11.35 12.43 14.70
N ASP A 968 10.11 11.97 14.82
CA ASP A 968 9.80 10.72 15.51
C ASP A 968 8.92 9.84 14.61
N SER A 969 9.25 8.55 14.58
CA SER A 969 8.56 7.44 13.92
C SER A 969 8.97 7.08 12.48
N VAL A 970 10.09 6.34 12.34
CA VAL A 970 10.19 5.13 11.49
C VAL A 970 11.20 4.17 12.13
N ALA A 971 10.70 3.12 12.79
CA ALA A 971 11.28 1.79 12.99
C ALA A 971 10.32 1.02 13.91
N THR A 972 9.54 0.04 13.42
CA THR A 972 9.78 -1.40 13.61
C THR A 972 8.68 -2.25 12.92
N PRO A 973 8.90 -3.58 12.72
CA PRO A 973 8.27 -4.40 11.68
C PRO A 973 7.05 -5.22 12.16
N ASN A 974 6.49 -6.02 11.24
CA ASN A 974 5.35 -6.94 11.33
C ASN A 974 3.97 -6.33 11.07
N VAL A 975 3.39 -6.63 9.88
CA VAL A 975 2.04 -7.22 9.74
C VAL A 975 1.97 -7.95 8.39
N GLN A 976 1.74 -9.27 8.45
CA GLN A 976 1.18 -10.06 7.35
C GLN A 976 -0.27 -9.64 7.12
N SER A 977 -0.68 -9.27 5.90
CA SER A 977 -2.01 -9.62 5.35
C SER A 977 -2.20 -9.12 3.90
N VAL A 978 -2.38 -10.09 3.01
CA VAL A 978 -3.42 -10.18 1.96
C VAL A 978 -3.85 -8.89 1.25
N PHE A 979 -3.39 -8.74 0.00
CA PHE A 979 -4.18 -8.09 -1.05
C PHE A 979 -4.06 -8.88 -2.36
N THR A 980 -5.17 -9.50 -2.75
CA THR A 980 -5.43 -10.09 -4.05
C THR A 980 -5.69 -8.97 -5.04
N ILE A 981 -4.81 -8.76 -6.03
CA ILE A 981 -5.08 -7.88 -7.17
C ILE A 981 -5.69 -8.71 -8.29
N THR A 982 -6.95 -8.45 -8.59
CA THR A 982 -7.67 -8.99 -9.73
C THR A 982 -7.34 -8.13 -10.95
N SER A 983 -6.42 -8.57 -11.79
CA SER A 983 -6.16 -7.96 -13.10
C SER A 983 -6.84 -8.77 -14.19
N LEU A 984 -8.02 -8.31 -14.61
CA LEU A 984 -8.69 -8.71 -15.85
C LEU A 984 -7.93 -8.11 -17.05
N ARG A 985 -7.06 -8.89 -17.71
CA ARG A 985 -6.68 -8.62 -19.11
C ARG A 985 -7.45 -9.57 -20.03
N ARG A 986 -8.33 -8.98 -20.84
CA ARG A 986 -8.99 -9.65 -21.98
C ARG A 986 -7.93 -10.10 -22.98
N ILE A 987 -7.95 -11.39 -23.29
CA ILE A 987 -7.30 -12.01 -24.44
C ILE A 987 -8.04 -11.54 -25.70
N PRO A 988 -7.37 -10.98 -26.74
CA PRO A 988 -7.97 -10.90 -28.06
C PRO A 988 -7.84 -12.28 -28.73
N ALA A 989 -8.98 -12.92 -28.95
CA ALA A 989 -9.09 -14.05 -29.86
C ALA A 989 -8.71 -13.58 -31.27
N PHE A 990 -7.65 -14.15 -31.84
CA PHE A 990 -7.39 -14.07 -33.28
C PHE A 990 -7.65 -15.42 -33.96
N SER A 991 -8.15 -15.26 -35.18
CA SER A 991 -8.86 -16.18 -36.04
C SER A 991 -8.00 -17.29 -36.65
N ARG A 992 -8.71 -18.32 -37.12
CA ARG A 992 -8.32 -19.49 -37.91
C ARG A 992 -7.57 -19.18 -39.22
N ASN A 993 -6.94 -20.26 -39.73
CA ASN A 993 -6.35 -20.56 -41.05
C ASN A 993 -4.83 -20.29 -41.11
N THR A 994 -3.92 -21.17 -41.54
CA THR A 994 -3.88 -22.40 -42.37
C THR A 994 -2.72 -23.28 -41.83
N ASP A 995 -2.72 -24.62 -41.81
CA ASP A 995 -2.38 -25.61 -42.86
C ASP A 995 -2.39 -26.98 -42.11
N GLY A 996 -2.80 -28.14 -42.60
CA GLY A 996 -2.53 -28.73 -43.91
C GLY A 996 -1.54 -29.90 -43.74
N GLN A 997 -2.07 -31.13 -43.59
CA GLN A 997 -1.39 -32.45 -43.69
C GLN A 997 -0.34 -32.78 -42.59
N VAL A 998 -0.28 -33.98 -41.98
CA VAL A 998 0.04 -35.30 -42.56
C VAL A 998 -0.29 -36.39 -41.51
N ARG A 999 -0.98 -37.46 -41.96
CA ARG A 999 -0.92 -38.92 -41.62
C ARG A 999 -0.59 -39.36 -40.17
N SER A 1000 -1.13 -40.41 -39.57
CA SER A 1000 -1.75 -41.65 -40.06
C SER A 1000 -2.22 -42.49 -38.86
N SER A 1001 -3.17 -43.39 -39.14
CA SER A 1001 -3.65 -44.56 -38.37
C SER A 1001 -4.82 -44.29 -37.42
#